data_AF-A0A2D5ZFD3-F1
#
_entry.id   AF-A0A2D5ZFD3-F1
#
_cell.length_a   1.000
_cell.length_b   1.000
_cell.length_c   1.000
_cell.angle_alpha   90.00
_cell.angle_beta   90.00
_cell.angle_gamma   90.00
#
_symmetry.space_group_name_H-M   'P 1'
#
loop_
_entity.id
_entity.type
_entity.pdbx_description
1 polymer ?
#
loop_
_entity_poly.entity_id
_entity_poly.type
_entity_poly.pdbx_seq_one_letter_code
_entity_poly.pdbx_strand_id
1 'polypeptide(L)'
;MAWPLLSLVKRTPSATRRASAARRRACRRLVDAPHRFERLEPRLLLSDVQWTGNGDGTSWDDANNWEVDGAGTGVPQAGDDVTIDVVAPTTVVLDSGATSVAINSLTTNAAFTISSRTLTINGPATFDAGLTMSGGTINGTGNIAISNASFDWTFGTIGGTGTITVSGGMNLSGNSNKIVDGKEMILDSNTTWSAGVWQVRNGAVITNQATHTVDIQANLNLDDATTGGTETFNNFGTVQKSALTGDARLEPSFDNKSTGVVHAMVGTIEFDGNVVNAGGLTADLDAIVEFSVSGGVYDLDAGTTVTGAGEIRLVQGALNINTPLTFATGYAQSGGTLGGTENLEIAGPLTWTAGTIAGTRTITISGGLAASGSGTKIQSFATLSLDSNTTWSNGVWRLQDGAVIDNLATHTFDIQGNLRLDVPSAQTGEFNNFGTIQKSGGTGDSVFEPVFDNKGASVVHSMSGTIEFAGDVTSAGRFTADVGDAVEINAAGKMINLDAGTTVTGDGALVLTRGLFNVIAPLAFDADFRLTGGQVDAQAALTLNGLFTWTAGTVIGAGGIVASGGTTLSTTGTKILDGSTLSLDSDTDWVAGVWRVTGDGAVDNRATRTLDIQGNFSLDVPSGQTGSFDNFGTVMKTDGTGDSLLETTFDNKSSGVVHSMSGTIEFARSVTSSGRFTADDGDRVEINAAGFQIDLDAGTTVTGAG
;
A
#
# COMPACT_ATOMS: atom_id res chain seq x y z
N MET A 1 21.79 -23.50 31.89
CA MET A 1 22.29 -24.65 32.66
C MET A 1 22.89 -25.65 31.67
N ALA A 2 24.16 -26.03 31.88
CA ALA A 2 24.89 -27.20 31.38
C ALA A 2 25.04 -27.51 29.86
N TRP A 3 26.32 -27.57 29.45
CA TRP A 3 26.89 -28.35 28.32
C TRP A 3 26.90 -29.87 28.60
N PRO A 4 27.27 -30.76 27.64
CA PRO A 4 28.68 -31.28 27.51
C PRO A 4 29.16 -31.46 26.03
N LEU A 5 30.41 -31.21 25.62
CA LEU A 5 31.76 -31.83 25.87
C LEU A 5 32.11 -33.08 25.01
N LEU A 6 33.13 -32.96 24.13
CA LEU A 6 34.41 -33.73 24.06
C LEU A 6 35.23 -33.31 22.80
N SER A 7 36.42 -32.69 22.92
CA SER A 7 37.80 -33.26 22.98
C SER A 7 38.31 -33.85 21.64
N LEU A 8 39.53 -33.73 21.13
CA LEU A 8 40.88 -33.39 21.64
C LEU A 8 41.80 -33.30 20.39
N VAL A 9 42.85 -32.47 20.35
CA VAL A 9 44.28 -32.86 20.15
C VAL A 9 45.19 -31.60 20.15
N LYS A 10 46.41 -31.80 20.64
CA LYS A 10 47.34 -30.87 21.32
C LYS A 10 48.59 -30.51 20.49
N ARG A 11 49.13 -29.30 20.76
CA ARG A 11 50.57 -28.90 20.96
C ARG A 11 51.51 -28.94 19.73
N THR A 12 52.54 -28.09 19.52
CA THR A 12 53.18 -26.92 20.19
C THR A 12 54.22 -26.33 19.20
N PRO A 13 54.67 -25.07 19.35
CA PRO A 13 55.69 -24.45 18.50
C PRO A 13 57.12 -24.67 19.04
N SER A 14 58.12 -24.71 18.16
CA SER A 14 59.54 -24.83 18.54
C SER A 14 60.41 -23.90 17.69
N ALA A 15 60.95 -22.87 18.33
CA ALA A 15 62.04 -22.03 17.83
C ALA A 15 63.40 -22.67 18.14
N THR A 16 64.38 -22.52 17.24
CA THR A 16 65.81 -22.68 17.57
C THR A 16 66.66 -21.63 16.87
N ARG A 17 67.77 -21.29 17.54
CA ARG A 17 68.56 -20.06 17.44
C ARG A 17 70.02 -20.43 17.14
N ARG A 18 70.64 -19.67 16.21
CA ARG A 18 72.07 -19.27 16.09
C ARG A 18 73.25 -20.29 15.90
N ALA A 19 74.11 -19.88 14.95
CA ALA A 19 75.58 -19.68 15.01
C ALA A 19 76.56 -20.67 14.32
N SER A 20 77.27 -20.10 13.31
CA SER A 20 78.71 -20.16 12.96
C SER A 20 79.53 -21.45 13.09
N ALA A 21 80.21 -21.87 12.00
CA ALA A 21 81.66 -21.67 11.78
C ALA A 21 82.22 -22.47 10.58
N ALA A 22 82.96 -21.76 9.73
CA ALA A 22 84.17 -22.11 8.96
C ALA A 22 84.40 -23.52 8.37
N ARG A 23 84.70 -23.58 7.06
CA ARG A 23 85.91 -24.25 6.54
C ARG A 23 86.24 -23.94 5.05
N ARG A 24 87.38 -23.25 4.91
CA ARG A 24 88.53 -23.44 3.99
C ARG A 24 88.29 -23.62 2.47
N ARG A 25 88.83 -22.63 1.74
CA ARG A 25 89.21 -22.65 0.32
C ARG A 25 90.04 -23.89 -0.05
N ALA A 26 89.71 -24.49 -1.19
CA ALA A 26 90.63 -25.26 -2.02
C ALA A 26 90.66 -24.65 -3.42
N CYS A 27 91.87 -24.28 -3.85
CA CYS A 27 92.18 -23.72 -5.16
C CYS A 27 92.11 -24.83 -6.23
N ARG A 28 91.36 -24.63 -7.33
CA ARG A 28 91.48 -25.45 -8.54
C ARG A 28 91.55 -24.58 -9.78
N ARG A 29 92.50 -24.96 -10.63
CA ARG A 29 93.01 -24.32 -11.85
C ARG A 29 91.93 -23.93 -12.86
N LEU A 30 92.14 -22.75 -13.43
CA LEU A 30 91.59 -22.28 -14.69
C LEU A 30 91.97 -23.22 -15.85
N VAL A 31 90.97 -23.62 -16.62
CA VAL A 31 91.12 -24.10 -18.00
C VAL A 31 90.20 -23.21 -18.84
N ASP A 32 90.79 -22.55 -19.83
CA ASP A 32 90.13 -21.64 -20.77
C ASP A 32 88.95 -22.31 -21.46
N ALA A 33 87.76 -21.71 -21.29
CA ALA A 33 86.60 -21.94 -22.13
C ALA A 33 86.33 -20.65 -22.91
N PRO A 34 86.06 -20.72 -24.23
CA PRO A 34 85.93 -19.53 -25.07
C PRO A 34 84.73 -18.70 -24.61
N HIS A 35 84.95 -17.39 -24.48
CA HIS A 35 83.93 -16.39 -24.17
C HIS A 35 82.78 -16.51 -25.17
N ARG A 36 81.68 -17.14 -24.75
CA ARG A 36 80.38 -16.91 -25.37
C ARG A 36 79.93 -15.56 -24.82
N PHE A 37 79.95 -14.54 -25.67
CA PHE A 37 79.10 -13.38 -25.46
C PHE A 37 77.66 -13.91 -25.42
N GLU A 38 77.03 -13.91 -24.26
CA GLU A 38 75.57 -13.88 -24.21
C GLU A 38 75.18 -12.60 -24.94
N ARG A 39 74.53 -12.78 -26.08
CA ARG A 39 73.84 -11.69 -26.76
C ARG A 39 72.82 -11.20 -25.74
N LEU A 40 72.97 -9.97 -25.25
CA LEU A 40 71.90 -9.24 -24.56
C LEU A 40 70.61 -9.57 -25.32
N GLU A 41 69.62 -10.13 -24.62
CA GLU A 41 68.29 -10.24 -25.19
C GLU A 41 67.95 -8.87 -25.79
N PRO A 42 67.45 -8.79 -27.04
CA PRO A 42 66.97 -7.52 -27.53
C PRO A 42 65.92 -7.06 -26.52
N ARG A 43 66.23 -5.99 -25.78
CA ARG A 43 65.17 -5.17 -25.21
C ARG A 43 64.34 -4.80 -26.43
N LEU A 44 63.09 -5.26 -26.48
CA LEU A 44 62.07 -4.55 -27.21
C LEU A 44 62.13 -3.14 -26.63
N LEU A 45 62.86 -2.24 -27.30
CA LEU A 45 62.69 -0.82 -27.09
C LEU A 45 61.23 -0.58 -27.37
N LEU A 46 60.51 -0.10 -26.35
CA LEU A 46 59.24 0.56 -26.53
C LEU A 46 59.45 1.59 -27.66
N SER A 47 58.70 1.51 -28.75
CA SER A 47 58.81 2.50 -29.82
C SER A 47 58.15 3.79 -29.32
N ASP A 48 58.96 4.66 -28.73
CA ASP A 48 58.56 6.00 -28.29
C ASP A 48 58.34 6.90 -29.53
N VAL A 49 57.18 7.52 -29.59
CA VAL A 49 56.78 8.44 -30.67
C VAL A 49 56.35 9.76 -30.06
N GLN A 50 57.08 10.82 -30.38
CA GLN A 50 56.93 12.13 -29.75
C GLN A 50 56.36 13.16 -30.71
N TRP A 51 55.42 13.98 -30.23
CA TRP A 51 54.89 15.11 -30.98
C TRP A 51 55.89 16.27 -30.99
N THR A 52 56.29 16.68 -32.19
CA THR A 52 57.15 17.85 -32.42
C THR A 52 56.37 19.08 -32.87
N GLY A 53 55.21 18.88 -33.52
CA GLY A 53 54.39 19.95 -34.08
C GLY A 53 55.03 20.72 -35.24
N ASN A 54 56.09 20.17 -35.87
CA ASN A 54 56.83 20.84 -36.95
C ASN A 54 56.12 20.83 -38.32
N GLY A 55 55.03 20.08 -38.46
CA GLY A 55 54.18 20.06 -39.65
C GLY A 55 53.15 21.18 -39.62
N ASP A 56 51.87 20.84 -39.74
CA ASP A 56 50.77 21.79 -39.56
C ASP A 56 50.52 22.18 -38.09
N GLY A 57 51.12 21.46 -37.13
CA GLY A 57 51.00 21.71 -35.70
C GLY A 57 49.66 21.31 -35.08
N THR A 58 48.74 20.69 -35.83
CA THR A 58 47.39 20.34 -35.35
C THR A 58 46.95 18.92 -35.68
N SER A 59 47.20 18.43 -36.89
CA SER A 59 46.61 17.17 -37.36
C SER A 59 47.41 15.97 -36.92
N TRP A 60 46.74 14.94 -36.36
CA TRP A 60 47.38 13.68 -36.01
C TRP A 60 48.06 13.00 -37.20
N ASP A 61 47.51 13.09 -38.41
CA ASP A 61 48.04 12.36 -39.58
C ASP A 61 49.14 13.10 -40.36
N ASP A 62 49.51 14.32 -39.98
CA ASP A 62 50.68 14.95 -40.56
C ASP A 62 51.94 14.28 -39.98
N ALA A 63 52.58 13.42 -40.77
CA ALA A 63 53.80 12.72 -40.37
C ALA A 63 54.92 13.67 -39.90
N ASN A 64 54.92 14.94 -40.35
CA ASN A 64 55.91 15.93 -39.93
C ASN A 64 55.66 16.46 -38.51
N ASN A 65 54.49 16.21 -37.91
CA ASN A 65 54.21 16.53 -36.51
C ASN A 65 54.83 15.52 -35.54
N TRP A 66 55.40 14.41 -36.01
CA TRP A 66 55.87 13.31 -35.17
C TRP A 66 57.34 12.98 -35.40
N GLU A 67 58.04 12.63 -34.33
CA GLU A 67 59.38 12.04 -34.35
C GLU A 67 59.31 10.64 -33.76
N VAL A 68 59.73 9.64 -34.55
CA VAL A 68 59.77 8.22 -34.17
C VAL A 68 61.22 7.84 -33.88
N ASP A 69 61.48 7.29 -32.68
CA ASP A 69 62.84 6.91 -32.28
C ASP A 69 63.49 5.98 -33.32
N GLY A 70 64.63 6.41 -33.86
CA GLY A 70 65.39 5.67 -34.87
C GLY A 70 64.82 5.64 -36.30
N ALA A 71 63.67 6.28 -36.57
CA ALA A 71 63.00 6.24 -37.89
C ALA A 71 62.69 7.61 -38.53
N GLY A 72 62.88 8.72 -37.79
CA GLY A 72 62.62 10.07 -38.31
C GLY A 72 61.15 10.46 -38.21
N THR A 73 60.61 11.17 -39.20
CA THR A 73 59.19 11.61 -39.20
C THR A 73 58.24 10.48 -39.55
N GLY A 74 57.18 10.26 -38.77
CA GLY A 74 56.19 9.21 -39.04
C GLY A 74 55.00 9.22 -38.07
N VAL A 75 53.79 8.96 -38.59
CA VAL A 75 52.56 8.87 -37.79
C VAL A 75 52.60 7.64 -36.87
N PRO A 76 52.12 7.74 -35.61
CA PRO A 76 52.07 6.61 -34.68
C PRO A 76 51.34 5.37 -35.24
N GLN A 77 51.85 4.20 -34.90
CA GLN A 77 51.39 2.88 -35.31
C GLN A 77 51.04 1.98 -34.11
N ALA A 78 50.47 0.82 -34.42
CA ALA A 78 50.13 -0.17 -33.41
C ALA A 78 51.38 -0.67 -32.69
N GLY A 79 51.40 -0.51 -31.37
CA GLY A 79 52.53 -0.87 -30.51
C GLY A 79 53.35 0.33 -30.01
N ASP A 80 53.13 1.51 -30.57
CA ASP A 80 53.89 2.72 -30.20
C ASP A 80 53.40 3.32 -28.88
N ASP A 81 54.35 3.85 -28.10
CA ASP A 81 54.09 4.67 -26.92
C ASP A 81 54.15 6.14 -27.33
N VAL A 82 53.01 6.83 -27.24
CA VAL A 82 52.86 8.17 -27.80
C VAL A 82 52.95 9.23 -26.71
N THR A 83 53.82 10.22 -26.90
CA THR A 83 53.95 11.38 -25.99
C THR A 83 53.71 12.69 -26.73
N ILE A 84 52.80 13.52 -26.23
CA ILE A 84 52.48 14.85 -26.73
C ILE A 84 52.73 15.86 -25.61
N ASP A 85 54.00 16.28 -25.45
CA ASP A 85 54.44 17.15 -24.35
C ASP A 85 54.70 18.59 -24.82
N VAL A 86 53.67 19.25 -25.34
CA VAL A 86 53.73 20.66 -25.78
C VAL A 86 52.61 21.48 -25.14
N VAL A 87 52.97 22.59 -24.49
CA VAL A 87 52.12 23.29 -23.51
C VAL A 87 51.58 24.65 -24.00
N ALA A 88 51.50 24.93 -25.32
CA ALA A 88 50.98 26.21 -25.85
C ALA A 88 50.27 26.05 -27.22
N PRO A 89 49.23 26.85 -27.51
CA PRO A 89 47.83 26.42 -27.74
C PRO A 89 47.64 25.49 -28.96
N THR A 90 48.35 24.37 -29.01
CA THR A 90 48.11 23.31 -29.98
C THR A 90 46.98 22.42 -29.49
N THR A 91 45.92 22.32 -30.29
CA THR A 91 44.93 21.26 -30.18
C THR A 91 45.32 20.19 -31.18
N VAL A 92 45.58 18.97 -30.69
CA VAL A 92 45.80 17.82 -31.55
C VAL A 92 44.44 17.27 -31.98
N VAL A 93 44.22 17.17 -33.28
CA VAL A 93 42.94 16.81 -33.87
C VAL A 93 43.04 15.46 -34.59
N LEU A 94 42.11 14.58 -34.25
CA LEU A 94 41.87 13.29 -34.89
C LEU A 94 40.52 13.31 -35.63
N ASP A 95 40.51 13.84 -36.86
CA ASP A 95 39.30 14.12 -37.63
C ASP A 95 39.28 13.58 -39.08
N SER A 96 40.44 13.37 -39.68
CA SER A 96 40.64 13.03 -41.09
C SER A 96 41.68 11.92 -41.22
N GLY A 97 41.84 11.26 -42.37
CA GLY A 97 42.77 10.13 -42.53
C GLY A 97 42.13 8.74 -42.38
N ALA A 98 42.91 7.71 -41.99
CA ALA A 98 42.46 6.32 -41.92
C ALA A 98 41.34 6.12 -40.89
N THR A 99 40.34 5.28 -41.13
CA THR A 99 39.16 5.16 -40.24
C THR A 99 39.48 4.77 -38.78
N SER A 100 40.64 4.14 -38.53
CA SER A 100 41.12 3.79 -37.19
C SER A 100 42.62 4.00 -37.02
N VAL A 101 43.04 4.45 -35.84
CA VAL A 101 44.43 4.49 -35.34
C VAL A 101 44.52 3.55 -34.15
N ALA A 102 45.62 2.81 -34.04
CA ALA A 102 45.90 1.96 -32.88
C ALA A 102 47.31 2.25 -32.37
N ILE A 103 47.46 2.35 -31.05
CA ILE A 103 48.72 2.63 -30.33
C ILE A 103 48.80 1.79 -29.06
N ASN A 104 49.98 1.69 -28.45
CA ASN A 104 50.11 1.07 -27.14
C ASN A 104 49.67 2.02 -26.04
N SER A 105 50.34 3.17 -25.85
CA SER A 105 50.00 4.15 -24.81
C SER A 105 49.94 5.58 -25.35
N LEU A 106 49.33 6.49 -24.58
CA LEU A 106 49.26 7.93 -24.92
C LEU A 106 49.44 8.80 -23.68
N THR A 107 50.35 9.75 -23.70
CA THR A 107 50.39 10.84 -22.70
C THR A 107 50.31 12.16 -23.44
N THR A 108 49.25 12.94 -23.24
CA THR A 108 49.10 14.26 -23.88
C THR A 108 48.91 15.38 -22.87
N ASN A 109 49.81 16.36 -22.92
CA ASN A 109 49.73 17.66 -22.25
C ASN A 109 49.18 18.77 -23.16
N ALA A 110 48.75 18.41 -24.37
CA ALA A 110 48.03 19.28 -25.30
C ALA A 110 46.53 18.91 -25.33
N ALA A 111 45.67 19.88 -25.64
CA ALA A 111 44.25 19.63 -25.82
C ALA A 111 44.03 18.64 -26.98
N PHE A 112 43.14 17.68 -26.81
CA PHE A 112 42.91 16.63 -27.81
C PHE A 112 41.48 16.64 -28.31
N THR A 113 41.25 16.54 -29.62
CA THR A 113 39.91 16.49 -30.22
C THR A 113 39.74 15.25 -31.09
N ILE A 114 38.64 14.53 -30.91
CA ILE A 114 38.22 13.41 -31.77
C ILE A 114 36.85 13.74 -32.37
N SER A 115 36.75 13.69 -33.70
CA SER A 115 35.53 14.11 -34.41
C SER A 115 34.83 13.00 -35.20
N SER A 116 35.55 11.97 -35.65
CA SER A 116 34.96 10.97 -36.58
C SER A 116 35.63 9.58 -36.57
N ARG A 117 36.84 9.45 -36.01
CA ARG A 117 37.70 8.26 -36.15
C ARG A 117 37.75 7.41 -34.90
N THR A 118 38.22 6.17 -35.06
CA THR A 118 38.52 5.29 -33.93
C THR A 118 39.97 5.44 -33.46
N LEU A 119 40.20 5.75 -32.19
CA LEU A 119 41.50 5.67 -31.51
C LEU A 119 41.50 4.44 -30.58
N THR A 120 42.35 3.45 -30.85
CA THR A 120 42.48 2.24 -30.03
C THR A 120 43.74 2.30 -29.20
N ILE A 121 43.60 2.21 -27.87
CA ILE A 121 44.70 2.30 -26.90
C ILE A 121 44.68 1.05 -26.02
N ASN A 122 45.75 0.26 -26.03
CA ASN A 122 45.80 -1.02 -25.32
C ASN A 122 46.55 -0.97 -23.98
N GLY A 123 47.37 0.05 -23.78
CA GLY A 123 48.08 0.42 -22.56
C GLY A 123 47.53 1.73 -21.94
N PRO A 124 48.19 2.28 -20.91
CA PRO A 124 47.71 3.48 -20.23
C PRO A 124 47.59 4.70 -21.16
N ALA A 125 46.54 5.51 -20.99
CA ALA A 125 46.44 6.81 -21.63
C ALA A 125 46.10 7.93 -20.65
N THR A 126 46.68 9.11 -20.86
CA THR A 126 46.45 10.31 -20.07
C THR A 126 46.20 11.51 -20.98
N PHE A 127 45.09 12.22 -20.76
CA PHE A 127 44.73 13.49 -21.37
C PHE A 127 44.74 14.60 -20.31
N ASP A 128 45.85 15.34 -20.20
CA ASP A 128 46.05 16.31 -19.11
C ASP A 128 45.52 17.72 -19.43
N ALA A 129 45.43 18.10 -20.71
CA ALA A 129 44.98 19.42 -21.16
C ALA A 129 43.59 19.40 -21.84
N GLY A 130 42.79 18.38 -21.53
CA GLY A 130 41.40 18.28 -21.93
C GLY A 130 41.18 17.40 -23.16
N LEU A 131 39.98 16.84 -23.23
CA LEU A 131 39.53 16.01 -24.34
C LEU A 131 38.19 16.55 -24.85
N THR A 132 38.09 16.72 -26.16
CA THR A 132 36.83 17.04 -26.84
C THR A 132 36.44 15.88 -27.74
N MET A 133 35.31 15.25 -27.48
CA MET A 133 34.74 14.23 -28.36
C MET A 133 33.47 14.76 -29.01
N SER A 134 33.55 15.01 -30.32
CA SER A 134 32.41 15.40 -31.17
C SER A 134 31.98 14.32 -32.16
N GLY A 135 32.56 13.14 -32.01
CA GLY A 135 32.24 11.91 -32.72
C GLY A 135 33.35 10.89 -32.55
N GLY A 136 33.39 9.90 -33.45
CA GLY A 136 34.42 8.86 -33.43
C GLY A 136 34.28 7.88 -32.26
N THR A 137 35.36 7.14 -31.99
CA THR A 137 35.40 6.10 -30.96
C THR A 137 36.74 6.07 -30.25
N ILE A 138 36.76 6.01 -28.93
CA ILE A 138 37.93 5.56 -28.18
C ILE A 138 37.70 4.09 -27.83
N ASN A 139 38.65 3.21 -28.14
CA ASN A 139 38.55 1.77 -27.91
C ASN A 139 39.84 1.20 -27.30
N GLY A 140 39.86 -0.10 -27.02
CA GLY A 140 41.02 -0.84 -26.54
C GLY A 140 40.93 -1.17 -25.06
N THR A 141 41.94 -1.90 -24.58
CA THR A 141 41.99 -2.45 -23.21
C THR A 141 42.65 -1.51 -22.20
N GLY A 142 43.18 -0.38 -22.65
CA GLY A 142 43.91 0.57 -21.85
C GLY A 142 43.06 1.29 -20.81
N ASN A 143 43.67 1.59 -19.67
CA ASN A 143 43.10 2.52 -18.68
C ASN A 143 43.36 3.95 -19.14
N ILE A 144 42.32 4.78 -19.14
CA ILE A 144 42.34 6.15 -19.66
C ILE A 144 42.10 7.11 -18.50
N ALA A 145 42.92 8.14 -18.37
CA ALA A 145 42.73 9.23 -17.43
C ALA A 145 42.51 10.54 -18.21
N ILE A 146 41.43 11.25 -17.93
CA ILE A 146 41.24 12.64 -18.36
C ILE A 146 41.41 13.48 -17.10
N SER A 147 42.59 14.08 -16.99
CA SER A 147 43.07 14.69 -15.75
C SER A 147 42.68 16.17 -15.71
N ASN A 148 43.61 17.08 -15.40
CA ASN A 148 43.46 18.47 -14.95
C ASN A 148 42.54 19.43 -15.73
N ALA A 149 41.96 19.01 -16.86
CA ALA A 149 41.08 19.82 -17.71
C ALA A 149 39.84 19.04 -18.18
N SER A 150 38.81 19.76 -18.62
CA SER A 150 37.49 19.20 -18.86
C SER A 150 37.45 18.16 -19.99
N PHE A 151 36.56 17.19 -19.83
CA PHE A 151 36.10 16.31 -20.90
C PHE A 151 34.80 16.85 -21.51
N ASP A 152 34.88 17.41 -22.72
CA ASP A 152 33.72 17.91 -23.47
C ASP A 152 33.21 16.86 -24.46
N TRP A 153 32.12 16.18 -24.11
CA TRP A 153 31.58 15.06 -24.89
C TRP A 153 30.21 15.40 -25.50
N THR A 154 30.21 15.58 -26.81
CA THR A 154 29.02 15.94 -27.60
C THR A 154 28.46 14.79 -28.45
N PHE A 155 29.32 13.85 -28.85
CA PHE A 155 28.95 12.66 -29.60
C PHE A 155 30.11 11.64 -29.59
N GLY A 156 29.80 10.37 -29.80
CA GLY A 156 30.79 9.30 -30.03
C GLY A 156 30.69 8.16 -29.01
N THR A 157 31.62 7.22 -29.13
CA THR A 157 31.67 6.00 -28.30
C THR A 157 32.97 5.90 -27.53
N ILE A 158 32.90 5.56 -26.24
CA ILE A 158 34.03 5.05 -25.46
C ILE A 158 33.74 3.58 -25.22
N GLY A 159 34.45 2.71 -25.94
CA GLY A 159 34.25 1.27 -25.92
C GLY A 159 35.48 0.49 -25.48
N GLY A 160 35.34 -0.82 -25.32
CA GLY A 160 36.43 -1.74 -24.98
C GLY A 160 36.37 -2.20 -23.53
N THR A 161 37.51 -2.59 -22.96
CA THR A 161 37.62 -3.02 -21.55
C THR A 161 38.59 -2.14 -20.78
N GLY A 162 38.65 -2.25 -19.46
CA GLY A 162 39.43 -1.35 -18.61
C GLY A 162 38.63 -0.12 -18.19
N THR A 163 39.31 0.85 -17.59
CA THR A 163 38.66 2.00 -16.94
C THR A 163 38.90 3.30 -17.71
N ILE A 164 37.93 4.22 -17.68
CA ILE A 164 38.14 5.65 -17.96
C ILE A 164 37.87 6.45 -16.70
N THR A 165 38.83 7.25 -16.24
CA THR A 165 38.70 8.12 -15.06
C THR A 165 38.69 9.58 -15.51
N VAL A 166 37.69 10.34 -15.09
CA VAL A 166 37.52 11.76 -15.43
C VAL A 166 37.65 12.59 -14.15
N SER A 167 38.78 13.31 -14.01
CA SER A 167 39.10 14.12 -12.82
C SER A 167 39.11 15.64 -13.09
N GLY A 168 39.08 16.08 -14.36
CA GLY A 168 39.10 17.50 -14.74
C GLY A 168 37.74 18.17 -14.92
N GLY A 169 36.64 17.48 -14.62
CA GLY A 169 35.28 17.88 -14.92
C GLY A 169 34.79 17.28 -16.24
N MET A 170 33.48 17.06 -16.34
CA MET A 170 32.87 16.45 -17.52
C MET A 170 31.64 17.25 -17.97
N ASN A 171 31.56 17.51 -19.28
CA ASN A 171 30.43 18.20 -19.89
C ASN A 171 29.79 17.31 -20.96
N LEU A 172 28.60 16.81 -20.67
CA LEU A 172 27.75 16.08 -21.62
C LEU A 172 26.78 17.07 -22.25
N SER A 173 27.05 17.48 -23.50
CA SER A 173 26.24 18.46 -24.24
C SER A 173 25.96 18.00 -25.67
N GLY A 174 25.22 18.74 -26.49
CA GLY A 174 24.83 18.28 -27.84
C GLY A 174 23.79 17.15 -27.85
N ASN A 175 22.96 17.10 -28.89
CA ASN A 175 21.78 16.23 -28.93
C ASN A 175 22.06 14.76 -29.31
N SER A 176 23.27 14.46 -29.77
CA SER A 176 23.65 13.11 -30.18
C SER A 176 23.95 12.22 -28.98
N ASN A 177 23.97 10.90 -29.18
CA ASN A 177 24.21 9.93 -28.12
C ASN A 177 25.69 9.89 -27.71
N LYS A 178 25.94 9.77 -26.41
CA LYS A 178 27.27 9.58 -25.81
C LYS A 178 27.28 8.16 -25.26
N ILE A 179 28.09 7.28 -25.84
CA ILE A 179 27.99 5.84 -25.60
C ILE A 179 29.19 5.35 -24.80
N VAL A 180 28.96 4.71 -23.65
CA VAL A 180 29.95 3.88 -22.94
C VAL A 180 29.63 2.42 -23.22
N ASP A 181 30.59 1.68 -23.75
CA ASP A 181 30.39 0.32 -24.27
C ASP A 181 31.40 -0.66 -23.65
N GLY A 182 30.98 -1.40 -22.63
CA GLY A 182 31.78 -2.42 -21.92
C GLY A 182 32.86 -1.91 -20.96
N LYS A 183 33.15 -0.61 -20.92
CA LYS A 183 34.11 -0.01 -19.95
C LYS A 183 33.46 0.40 -18.63
N GLU A 184 34.28 0.50 -17.59
CA GLU A 184 33.95 1.26 -16.39
C GLU A 184 34.36 2.73 -16.56
N MET A 185 33.43 3.65 -16.32
CA MET A 185 33.66 5.10 -16.29
C MET A 185 33.58 5.61 -14.86
N ILE A 186 34.69 6.12 -14.34
CA ILE A 186 34.82 6.70 -13.00
C ILE A 186 34.77 8.22 -13.12
N LEU A 187 33.72 8.82 -12.56
CA LEU A 187 33.57 10.27 -12.45
C LEU A 187 34.18 10.70 -11.12
N ASP A 188 35.44 11.12 -11.17
CA ASP A 188 36.17 11.71 -10.04
C ASP A 188 36.20 13.24 -10.16
N SER A 189 35.10 13.79 -10.68
CA SER A 189 34.87 15.22 -10.85
C SER A 189 33.38 15.49 -11.10
N ASN A 190 32.98 16.76 -10.98
CA ASN A 190 31.61 17.16 -11.31
C ASN A 190 31.30 16.96 -12.80
N THR A 191 30.12 16.42 -13.07
CA THR A 191 29.59 16.16 -14.40
C THR A 191 28.36 17.00 -14.65
N THR A 192 28.37 17.82 -15.71
CA THR A 192 27.22 18.58 -16.17
C THR A 192 26.60 17.89 -17.38
N TRP A 193 25.33 17.52 -17.29
CA TRP A 193 24.60 16.88 -18.37
C TRP A 193 23.42 17.72 -18.84
N SER A 194 23.59 18.32 -20.02
CA SER A 194 22.70 19.36 -20.55
C SER A 194 21.92 18.93 -21.78
N ALA A 195 22.40 17.93 -22.54
CA ALA A 195 21.74 17.47 -23.75
C ALA A 195 22.20 16.06 -24.17
N GLY A 196 21.38 15.43 -25.03
CA GLY A 196 21.64 14.13 -25.64
C GLY A 196 21.47 12.97 -24.66
N VAL A 197 21.29 11.77 -25.21
CA VAL A 197 21.18 10.54 -24.43
C VAL A 197 22.58 10.09 -23.99
N TRP A 198 22.73 9.73 -22.72
CA TRP A 198 23.90 9.00 -22.25
C TRP A 198 23.55 7.52 -22.29
N GLN A 199 24.24 6.76 -23.13
CA GLN A 199 23.97 5.34 -23.32
C GLN A 199 25.08 4.52 -22.67
N VAL A 200 24.70 3.51 -21.89
CA VAL A 200 25.58 2.47 -21.38
C VAL A 200 25.22 1.15 -22.05
N ARG A 201 26.21 0.34 -22.41
CA ARG A 201 26.00 -0.90 -23.17
C ARG A 201 26.97 -1.99 -22.75
N ASN A 202 26.58 -3.23 -23.00
CA ASN A 202 27.43 -4.43 -22.89
C ASN A 202 28.10 -4.54 -21.51
N GLY A 203 27.36 -4.25 -20.43
CA GLY A 203 27.86 -4.33 -19.06
C GLY A 203 28.75 -3.15 -18.65
N ALA A 204 28.64 -2.02 -19.33
CA ALA A 204 29.29 -0.78 -18.90
C ALA A 204 28.85 -0.38 -17.49
N VAL A 205 29.79 0.20 -16.73
CA VAL A 205 29.56 0.66 -15.36
C VAL A 205 29.91 2.14 -15.29
N ILE A 206 29.04 2.95 -14.69
CA ILE A 206 29.36 4.32 -14.32
C ILE A 206 29.49 4.39 -12.80
N THR A 207 30.57 4.99 -12.31
CA THR A 207 30.83 5.18 -10.88
C THR A 207 31.00 6.67 -10.60
N ASN A 208 30.00 7.29 -9.97
CA ASN A 208 30.10 8.65 -9.44
C ASN A 208 30.79 8.61 -8.07
N GLN A 209 32.01 9.14 -7.98
CA GLN A 209 32.80 9.11 -6.75
C GLN A 209 32.21 10.03 -5.67
N ALA A 210 32.56 9.75 -4.42
CA ALA A 210 32.11 10.55 -3.28
C ALA A 210 32.47 12.02 -3.47
N THR A 211 31.63 12.92 -2.94
CA THR A 211 31.76 14.39 -3.01
C THR A 211 31.55 15.05 -4.38
N HIS A 212 31.41 14.27 -5.46
CA HIS A 212 31.16 14.81 -6.80
C HIS A 212 29.69 14.72 -7.20
N THR A 213 29.30 15.64 -8.07
CA THR A 213 27.91 15.78 -8.52
C THR A 213 27.78 15.42 -10.01
N VAL A 214 26.79 14.59 -10.33
CA VAL A 214 26.21 14.48 -11.68
C VAL A 214 24.94 15.34 -11.71
N ASP A 215 25.01 16.45 -12.44
CA ASP A 215 23.94 17.43 -12.55
C ASP A 215 23.18 17.29 -13.88
N ILE A 216 21.94 16.83 -13.80
CA ILE A 216 21.03 16.66 -14.92
C ILE A 216 20.25 17.97 -15.12
N GLN A 217 20.57 18.70 -16.19
CA GLN A 217 20.06 20.06 -16.44
C GLN A 217 18.92 20.12 -17.47
N ALA A 218 18.40 18.97 -17.89
CA ALA A 218 17.26 18.89 -18.79
C ALA A 218 16.44 17.61 -18.55
N ASN A 219 15.52 17.30 -19.46
CA ASN A 219 14.74 16.06 -19.44
C ASN A 219 15.49 15.02 -20.28
N LEU A 220 16.31 14.21 -19.63
CA LEU A 220 17.37 13.40 -20.27
C LEU A 220 17.25 11.92 -19.85
N ASN A 221 17.78 11.03 -20.69
CA ASN A 221 17.70 9.59 -20.48
C ASN A 221 19.10 8.99 -20.34
N LEU A 222 19.33 8.26 -19.24
CA LEU A 222 20.48 7.37 -19.09
C LEU A 222 19.96 6.00 -19.48
N ASP A 223 20.37 5.56 -20.67
CA ASP A 223 19.75 4.49 -21.44
C ASP A 223 20.65 3.25 -21.41
N ASP A 224 20.09 2.09 -21.07
CA ASP A 224 20.84 0.82 -21.02
C ASP A 224 20.90 0.11 -22.39
N ALA A 225 20.28 0.71 -23.42
CA ALA A 225 20.13 0.27 -24.80
C ALA A 225 19.45 -1.09 -25.01
N THR A 226 19.28 -1.89 -23.95
CA THR A 226 18.71 -3.23 -23.97
C THR A 226 18.00 -3.53 -22.65
N THR A 227 16.69 -3.72 -22.72
CA THR A 227 15.87 -4.04 -21.55
C THR A 227 16.39 -5.26 -20.78
N GLY A 228 16.72 -5.07 -19.50
CA GLY A 228 17.21 -6.13 -18.61
C GLY A 228 18.72 -6.39 -18.73
N GLY A 229 19.48 -5.37 -19.15
CA GLY A 229 20.92 -5.42 -19.25
C GLY A 229 21.66 -5.54 -17.91
N THR A 230 22.99 -5.60 -17.97
CA THR A 230 23.89 -5.74 -16.79
C THR A 230 24.56 -4.42 -16.40
N GLU A 231 24.18 -3.34 -17.07
CA GLU A 231 24.70 -2.00 -16.89
C GLU A 231 24.35 -1.48 -15.49
N THR A 232 25.31 -0.81 -14.86
CA THR A 232 25.17 -0.34 -13.48
C THR A 232 25.62 1.11 -13.33
N PHE A 233 24.89 1.88 -12.54
CA PHE A 233 25.32 3.18 -12.04
C PHE A 233 25.56 3.09 -10.53
N ASN A 234 26.82 3.22 -10.09
CA ASN A 234 27.19 3.30 -8.68
C ASN A 234 27.30 4.75 -8.24
N ASN A 235 26.48 5.17 -7.28
CA ASN A 235 26.50 6.53 -6.77
C ASN A 235 27.08 6.61 -5.36
N PHE A 236 28.29 7.16 -5.21
CA PHE A 236 28.86 7.54 -3.92
C PHE A 236 28.73 9.04 -3.64
N GLY A 237 28.49 9.85 -4.68
CA GLY A 237 28.35 11.31 -4.62
C GLY A 237 26.89 11.75 -4.72
N THR A 238 26.63 12.84 -5.46
CA THR A 238 25.26 13.34 -5.70
C THR A 238 24.85 13.13 -7.15
N VAL A 239 23.66 12.57 -7.38
CA VAL A 239 22.95 12.67 -8.66
C VAL A 239 21.78 13.63 -8.45
N GLN A 240 21.71 14.70 -9.22
CA GLN A 240 20.65 15.71 -9.05
C GLN A 240 20.00 16.09 -10.37
N LYS A 241 18.75 16.53 -10.30
CA LYS A 241 18.06 17.22 -11.38
C LYS A 241 17.80 18.66 -10.96
N SER A 242 18.46 19.60 -11.63
CA SER A 242 18.48 21.02 -11.22
C SER A 242 17.72 21.97 -12.16
N ALA A 243 17.34 21.50 -13.36
CA ALA A 243 16.65 22.33 -14.33
C ALA A 243 15.60 21.58 -15.16
N LEU A 244 14.64 22.38 -15.64
CA LEU A 244 13.44 22.00 -16.40
C LEU A 244 12.47 21.07 -15.64
N THR A 245 11.18 21.38 -15.77
CA THR A 245 10.10 20.48 -15.36
C THR A 245 9.98 19.34 -16.37
N GLY A 246 9.69 18.13 -15.89
CA GLY A 246 9.66 16.89 -16.68
C GLY A 246 10.64 15.87 -16.13
N ASP A 247 10.86 14.78 -16.86
CA ASP A 247 11.50 13.59 -16.29
C ASP A 247 12.96 13.45 -16.74
N ALA A 248 13.82 13.06 -15.79
CA ALA A 248 15.13 12.49 -16.06
C ALA A 248 15.08 10.99 -15.73
N ARG A 249 15.22 10.15 -16.74
CA ARG A 249 15.02 8.70 -16.61
C ARG A 249 16.36 7.97 -16.54
N LEU A 250 16.47 7.05 -15.59
CA LEU A 250 17.65 6.25 -15.31
C LEU A 250 17.28 4.77 -15.47
N GLU A 251 17.67 4.19 -16.60
CA GLU A 251 17.35 2.80 -16.97
C GLU A 251 18.31 1.74 -16.38
N PRO A 252 19.63 1.98 -16.22
CA PRO A 252 20.54 0.98 -15.66
C PRO A 252 20.18 0.61 -14.22
N SER A 253 20.70 -0.53 -13.76
CA SER A 253 20.63 -0.85 -12.32
C SER A 253 21.35 0.25 -11.52
N PHE A 254 20.68 0.83 -10.55
CA PHE A 254 21.18 1.97 -9.78
C PHE A 254 21.50 1.56 -8.35
N ASP A 255 22.75 1.74 -7.94
CA ASP A 255 23.23 1.40 -6.62
C ASP A 255 23.66 2.69 -5.89
N ASN A 256 22.74 3.22 -5.07
CA ASN A 256 22.98 4.41 -4.27
C ASN A 256 23.67 4.02 -2.96
N LYS A 257 24.96 4.31 -2.86
CA LYS A 257 25.79 3.94 -1.72
C LYS A 257 25.46 4.78 -0.49
N SER A 258 26.04 4.41 0.64
CA SER A 258 25.77 5.06 1.94
C SER A 258 26.13 6.55 2.02
N THR A 259 27.03 7.03 1.17
CA THR A 259 27.34 8.46 1.01
C THR A 259 26.60 9.11 -0.15
N GLY A 260 25.93 8.29 -0.97
CA GLY A 260 25.23 8.71 -2.16
C GLY A 260 23.97 9.49 -1.84
N VAL A 261 23.69 10.51 -2.66
CA VAL A 261 22.45 11.30 -2.62
C VAL A 261 21.83 11.33 -4.00
N VAL A 262 20.53 11.10 -4.07
CA VAL A 262 19.68 11.39 -5.22
C VAL A 262 18.82 12.60 -4.85
N HIS A 263 18.90 13.68 -5.62
CA HIS A 263 18.21 14.95 -5.32
C HIS A 263 17.41 15.48 -6.51
N ALA A 264 16.10 15.29 -6.48
CA ALA A 264 15.19 15.95 -7.40
C ALA A 264 14.89 17.37 -6.88
N MET A 265 15.51 18.39 -7.47
CA MET A 265 15.23 19.80 -7.12
C MET A 265 14.05 20.36 -7.92
N VAL A 266 13.79 19.77 -9.09
CA VAL A 266 12.69 20.12 -10.00
C VAL A 266 12.32 18.91 -10.86
N GLY A 267 11.04 18.77 -11.20
CA GLY A 267 10.57 17.67 -12.04
C GLY A 267 10.80 16.30 -11.39
N THR A 268 11.00 15.28 -12.22
CA THR A 268 11.11 13.89 -11.78
C THR A 268 12.51 13.33 -12.03
N ILE A 269 13.07 12.62 -11.05
CA ILE A 269 14.08 11.59 -11.30
C ILE A 269 13.36 10.24 -11.30
N GLU A 270 13.30 9.59 -12.46
CA GLU A 270 12.59 8.33 -12.69
C GLU A 270 13.59 7.17 -12.78
N PHE A 271 13.41 6.16 -11.93
CA PHE A 271 14.13 4.90 -12.03
C PHE A 271 13.33 3.89 -12.87
N ASP A 272 13.89 3.54 -14.03
CA ASP A 272 13.36 2.55 -14.97
C ASP A 272 14.22 1.25 -14.96
N GLY A 273 15.04 1.10 -13.91
CA GLY A 273 15.88 -0.06 -13.62
C GLY A 273 15.79 -0.48 -12.15
N ASN A 274 16.45 -1.59 -11.77
CA ASN A 274 16.49 -2.00 -10.37
C ASN A 274 17.25 -0.98 -9.52
N VAL A 275 16.83 -0.78 -8.27
CA VAL A 275 17.48 0.14 -7.34
C VAL A 275 17.88 -0.61 -6.07
N VAL A 276 19.12 -0.42 -5.64
CA VAL A 276 19.56 -0.71 -4.28
C VAL A 276 19.97 0.61 -3.65
N ASN A 277 19.30 1.01 -2.57
CA ASN A 277 19.54 2.30 -1.93
C ASN A 277 19.99 2.09 -0.48
N ALA A 278 21.17 2.63 -0.16
CA ALA A 278 21.68 2.77 1.20
C ALA A 278 21.98 4.24 1.56
N GLY A 279 21.65 5.18 0.67
CA GLY A 279 21.94 6.61 0.77
C GLY A 279 20.69 7.50 0.87
N GLY A 280 20.85 8.80 0.59
CA GLY A 280 19.78 9.78 0.64
C GLY A 280 18.94 9.83 -0.63
N LEU A 281 17.62 9.88 -0.47
CA LEU A 281 16.63 10.25 -1.48
C LEU A 281 15.98 11.57 -1.06
N THR A 282 16.09 12.61 -1.89
CA THR A 282 15.57 13.94 -1.58
C THR A 282 14.73 14.47 -2.74
N ALA A 283 13.51 14.92 -2.44
CA ALA A 283 12.64 15.60 -3.39
C ALA A 283 12.23 16.96 -2.84
N ASP A 284 12.60 18.04 -3.52
CA ASP A 284 12.16 19.39 -3.17
C ASP A 284 10.67 19.59 -3.49
N LEU A 285 10.09 20.72 -3.07
CA LEU A 285 8.69 21.04 -3.33
C LEU A 285 8.39 20.91 -4.84
N ASP A 286 7.28 20.22 -5.16
CA ASP A 286 6.83 19.92 -6.53
C ASP A 286 7.79 19.03 -7.37
N ALA A 287 8.84 18.47 -6.76
CA ALA A 287 9.74 17.50 -7.38
C ALA A 287 9.41 16.07 -6.92
N ILE A 288 9.84 15.09 -7.71
CA ILE A 288 9.48 13.69 -7.54
C ILE A 288 10.71 12.78 -7.70
N VAL A 289 10.84 11.78 -6.82
CA VAL A 289 11.65 10.59 -7.08
C VAL A 289 10.69 9.43 -7.36
N GLU A 290 10.75 8.87 -8.57
CA GLU A 290 9.78 7.91 -9.09
C GLU A 290 10.39 6.54 -9.37
N PHE A 291 9.61 5.50 -9.08
CA PHE A 291 9.89 4.10 -9.38
C PHE A 291 8.80 3.55 -10.33
N SER A 292 9.16 3.26 -11.59
CA SER A 292 8.14 3.13 -12.66
C SER A 292 8.21 1.88 -13.53
N VAL A 293 9.26 1.05 -13.45
CA VAL A 293 9.41 -0.13 -14.32
C VAL A 293 8.62 -1.34 -13.82
N SER A 294 7.96 -2.03 -14.76
CA SER A 294 7.29 -3.30 -14.48
C SER A 294 8.30 -4.39 -14.18
N GLY A 295 8.11 -5.09 -13.04
CA GLY A 295 9.05 -6.11 -12.58
C GLY A 295 10.33 -5.57 -11.95
N GLY A 296 10.49 -4.25 -11.86
CA GLY A 296 11.61 -3.63 -11.14
C GLY A 296 11.58 -3.94 -9.65
N VAL A 297 12.76 -4.05 -9.06
CA VAL A 297 12.97 -4.21 -7.62
C VAL A 297 13.71 -3.00 -7.09
N TYR A 298 13.15 -2.34 -6.09
CA TYR A 298 13.69 -1.15 -5.45
C TYR A 298 13.85 -1.41 -3.96
N ASP A 299 15.06 -1.76 -3.54
CA ASP A 299 15.39 -2.11 -2.17
C ASP A 299 15.88 -0.87 -1.41
N LEU A 300 15.11 -0.43 -0.41
CA LEU A 300 15.50 0.61 0.53
C LEU A 300 16.15 -0.04 1.77
N ASP A 301 17.48 -0.18 1.69
CA ASP A 301 18.31 -0.87 2.67
C ASP A 301 18.83 0.07 3.77
N ALA A 302 19.52 -0.53 4.76
CA ALA A 302 20.10 0.17 5.89
C ALA A 302 20.99 1.36 5.45
N GLY A 303 20.72 2.53 6.00
CA GLY A 303 21.36 3.80 5.63
C GLY A 303 20.46 4.71 4.79
N THR A 304 19.38 4.17 4.22
CA THR A 304 18.39 4.97 3.48
C THR A 304 17.87 6.12 4.33
N THR A 305 17.85 7.32 3.75
CA THR A 305 17.14 8.48 4.29
C THR A 305 16.24 9.07 3.22
N VAL A 306 15.05 9.52 3.61
CA VAL A 306 14.08 10.14 2.70
C VAL A 306 13.71 11.52 3.24
N THR A 307 13.99 12.57 2.47
CA THR A 307 13.81 13.96 2.92
C THR A 307 13.26 14.87 1.82
N GLY A 308 12.94 16.11 2.20
CA GLY A 308 12.39 17.12 1.29
C GLY A 308 10.87 17.23 1.35
N ALA A 309 10.33 18.25 0.68
CA ALA A 309 8.90 18.59 0.69
C ALA A 309 8.12 18.04 -0.52
N GLY A 310 8.81 17.35 -1.44
CA GLY A 310 8.24 16.76 -2.65
C GLY A 310 7.59 15.42 -2.39
N GLU A 311 7.73 14.51 -3.35
CA GLU A 311 7.06 13.21 -3.36
C GLU A 311 7.99 12.04 -3.74
N ILE A 312 7.85 10.91 -3.04
CA ILE A 312 8.27 9.59 -3.53
C ILE A 312 7.07 8.94 -4.24
N ARG A 313 7.25 8.47 -5.47
CA ARG A 313 6.15 7.90 -6.26
C ARG A 313 6.44 6.48 -6.72
N LEU A 314 5.52 5.56 -6.42
CA LEU A 314 5.53 4.17 -6.90
C LEU A 314 4.44 3.96 -7.95
N VAL A 315 4.84 3.64 -9.18
CA VAL A 315 3.91 3.37 -10.29
C VAL A 315 3.88 1.89 -10.65
N GLN A 316 5.02 1.22 -10.71
CA GLN A 316 5.13 -0.22 -10.98
C GLN A 316 6.33 -0.83 -10.24
N GLY A 317 6.46 -2.16 -10.24
CA GLY A 317 7.55 -2.87 -9.57
C GLY A 317 7.31 -3.07 -8.07
N ALA A 318 8.35 -3.49 -7.35
CA ALA A 318 8.31 -3.76 -5.91
C ALA A 318 9.26 -2.80 -5.17
N LEU A 319 8.69 -1.90 -4.36
CA LEU A 319 9.43 -1.04 -3.44
C LEU A 319 9.51 -1.73 -2.08
N ASN A 320 10.69 -2.21 -1.70
CA ASN A 320 10.89 -2.98 -0.48
C ASN A 320 11.52 -2.13 0.61
N ILE A 321 10.85 -2.06 1.77
CA ILE A 321 11.40 -1.43 2.97
C ILE A 321 12.18 -2.49 3.77
N ASN A 322 13.51 -2.43 3.71
CA ASN A 322 14.42 -3.42 4.31
C ASN A 322 15.15 -2.88 5.56
N THR A 323 14.83 -1.64 5.97
CA THR A 323 15.25 -1.00 7.22
C THR A 323 14.09 -0.17 7.76
N PRO A 324 13.93 0.01 9.08
CA PRO A 324 12.98 0.99 9.61
C PRO A 324 13.20 2.36 8.98
N LEU A 325 12.14 2.96 8.45
CA LEU A 325 12.23 4.18 7.66
C LEU A 325 11.02 5.10 7.89
N THR A 326 11.25 6.40 7.75
CA THR A 326 10.19 7.42 7.76
C THR A 326 10.22 8.19 6.45
N PHE A 327 9.08 8.24 5.76
CA PHE A 327 8.84 9.16 4.66
C PHE A 327 8.26 10.46 5.23
N ALA A 328 9.12 11.45 5.46
CA ALA A 328 8.69 12.80 5.84
C ALA A 328 8.13 13.60 4.65
N THR A 329 8.51 13.19 3.44
CA THR A 329 8.01 13.65 2.13
C THR A 329 6.66 12.98 1.81
N GLY A 330 5.90 13.54 0.86
CA GLY A 330 4.69 12.88 0.36
C GLY A 330 5.01 11.52 -0.28
N TYR A 331 4.06 10.59 -0.21
CA TYR A 331 4.15 9.30 -0.90
C TYR A 331 2.92 9.10 -1.78
N ALA A 332 3.14 8.80 -3.06
CA ALA A 332 2.07 8.45 -3.98
C ALA A 332 2.26 7.04 -4.52
N GLN A 333 1.17 6.27 -4.52
CA GLN A 333 1.16 4.93 -5.09
C GLN A 333 0.00 4.78 -6.08
N SER A 334 0.35 4.55 -7.34
CA SER A 334 -0.62 4.31 -8.44
C SER A 334 -0.57 2.92 -9.03
N GLY A 335 0.36 2.09 -8.54
CA GLY A 335 0.47 0.68 -8.87
C GLY A 335 1.59 0.02 -8.06
N GLY A 336 2.21 -1.01 -8.63
CA GLY A 336 3.29 -1.75 -7.99
C GLY A 336 2.91 -2.38 -6.64
N THR A 337 3.93 -2.81 -5.90
CA THR A 337 3.84 -3.35 -4.55
C THR A 337 4.79 -2.60 -3.64
N LEU A 338 4.24 -1.93 -2.62
CA LEU A 338 5.02 -1.55 -1.44
C LEU A 338 5.12 -2.78 -0.55
N GLY A 339 6.34 -3.23 -0.27
CA GLY A 339 6.60 -4.43 0.51
C GLY A 339 7.84 -4.28 1.39
N GLY A 340 8.56 -5.39 1.58
CA GLY A 340 9.71 -5.46 2.46
C GLY A 340 9.40 -6.12 3.81
N THR A 341 10.37 -6.04 4.70
CA THR A 341 10.36 -6.78 5.97
C THR A 341 10.46 -5.88 7.19
N GLU A 342 10.52 -4.57 7.02
CA GLU A 342 10.68 -3.61 8.11
C GLU A 342 9.51 -2.63 8.26
N ASN A 343 9.50 -1.86 9.34
CA ASN A 343 8.42 -0.89 9.62
C ASN A 343 8.61 0.36 8.77
N LEU A 344 7.51 0.96 8.35
CA LEU A 344 7.48 2.24 7.64
C LEU A 344 6.56 3.22 8.36
N GLU A 345 7.03 4.45 8.56
CA GLU A 345 6.17 5.59 8.90
C GLU A 345 6.03 6.51 7.69
N ILE A 346 4.80 6.85 7.31
CA ILE A 346 4.49 7.83 6.27
C ILE A 346 3.95 9.07 6.98
N ALA A 347 4.87 9.99 7.27
CA ALA A 347 4.59 11.24 7.98
C ALA A 347 4.20 12.40 7.03
N GLY A 348 4.57 12.30 5.75
CA GLY A 348 3.99 13.12 4.69
C GLY A 348 2.64 12.56 4.21
N PRO A 349 1.90 13.30 3.35
CA PRO A 349 0.62 12.85 2.83
C PRO A 349 0.78 11.61 1.94
N LEU A 350 -0.14 10.64 2.09
CA LEU A 350 -0.23 9.45 1.24
C LEU A 350 -1.39 9.55 0.26
N THR A 351 -1.10 9.51 -1.05
CA THR A 351 -2.12 9.33 -2.09
C THR A 351 -2.06 7.91 -2.64
N TRP A 352 -3.08 7.10 -2.36
CA TRP A 352 -3.16 5.71 -2.82
C TRP A 352 -4.24 5.55 -3.88
N THR A 353 -3.86 5.36 -5.14
CA THR A 353 -4.79 5.25 -6.27
C THR A 353 -5.00 3.83 -6.80
N ALA A 354 -3.96 2.99 -6.75
CA ALA A 354 -4.04 1.56 -7.00
C ALA A 354 -2.78 0.85 -6.48
N GLY A 355 -2.70 -0.47 -6.67
CA GLY A 355 -1.52 -1.27 -6.35
C GLY A 355 -1.67 -2.00 -5.02
N THR A 356 -0.57 -2.62 -4.58
CA THR A 356 -0.53 -3.45 -3.38
C THR A 356 0.32 -2.79 -2.30
N ILE A 357 -0.19 -2.74 -1.07
CA ILE A 357 0.60 -2.55 0.14
C ILE A 357 0.65 -3.90 0.86
N ALA A 358 1.83 -4.48 0.91
CA ALA A 358 2.09 -5.82 1.41
C ALA A 358 3.10 -5.81 2.57
N GLY A 359 3.20 -6.93 3.30
CA GLY A 359 4.26 -7.19 4.27
C GLY A 359 3.72 -7.67 5.62
N THR A 360 4.56 -8.31 6.44
CA THR A 360 4.13 -8.87 7.75
C THR A 360 4.20 -7.89 8.92
N ARG A 361 4.39 -6.58 8.63
CA ARG A 361 4.65 -5.54 9.64
C ARG A 361 3.69 -4.37 9.56
N THR A 362 3.87 -3.43 10.48
CA THR A 362 3.04 -2.23 10.62
C THR A 362 3.58 -1.10 9.75
N ILE A 363 2.68 -0.50 8.97
CA ILE A 363 2.89 0.78 8.29
C ILE A 363 2.04 1.81 9.01
N THR A 364 2.69 2.82 9.59
CA THR A 364 2.01 3.93 10.29
C THR A 364 1.83 5.07 9.32
N ILE A 365 0.61 5.60 9.21
CA ILE A 365 0.32 6.75 8.36
C ILE A 365 -0.09 7.91 9.27
N SER A 366 0.83 8.84 9.50
CA SER A 366 0.66 10.02 10.35
C SER A 366 0.46 11.32 9.54
N GLY A 367 0.73 11.30 8.24
CA GLY A 367 0.59 12.46 7.36
C GLY A 367 -0.75 12.62 6.62
N GLY A 368 -1.71 11.73 6.84
CA GLY A 368 -3.00 11.69 6.15
C GLY A 368 -3.03 10.73 4.96
N LEU A 369 -4.15 10.03 4.78
CA LEU A 369 -4.37 9.09 3.66
C LEU A 369 -5.51 9.56 2.75
N ALA A 370 -5.22 9.74 1.47
CA ALA A 370 -6.20 9.95 0.41
C ALA A 370 -6.28 8.70 -0.49
N ALA A 371 -7.20 7.79 -0.18
CA ALA A 371 -7.53 6.62 -0.99
C ALA A 371 -8.53 7.03 -2.11
N SER A 372 -8.03 7.21 -3.34
CA SER A 372 -8.80 7.82 -4.45
C SER A 372 -8.58 7.09 -5.78
N GLY A 373 -9.16 7.53 -6.90
CA GLY A 373 -8.99 6.84 -8.20
C GLY A 373 -9.70 5.47 -8.27
N SER A 374 -9.99 5.01 -9.49
CA SER A 374 -10.82 3.81 -9.72
C SER A 374 -10.08 2.47 -9.59
N GLY A 375 -8.76 2.50 -9.43
CA GLY A 375 -7.95 1.29 -9.30
C GLY A 375 -8.21 0.57 -7.98
N THR A 376 -8.03 -0.76 -7.98
CA THR A 376 -8.11 -1.55 -6.74
C THR A 376 -6.89 -1.29 -5.87
N LYS A 377 -7.15 -1.04 -4.58
CA LYS A 377 -6.16 -0.91 -3.52
C LYS A 377 -6.10 -2.24 -2.79
N ILE A 378 -4.97 -2.92 -2.84
CA ILE A 378 -4.81 -4.24 -2.22
C ILE A 378 -3.94 -4.08 -0.98
N GLN A 379 -4.43 -4.52 0.17
CA GLN A 379 -3.67 -4.66 1.39
C GLN A 379 -3.52 -6.15 1.68
N SER A 380 -2.27 -6.65 1.80
CA SER A 380 -1.98 -8.08 2.02
C SER A 380 -0.98 -8.25 3.16
N PHE A 381 -1.30 -9.07 4.17
CA PHE A 381 -0.54 -9.27 5.42
C PHE A 381 -0.31 -8.04 6.31
N ALA A 382 -0.32 -6.83 5.77
CA ALA A 382 0.13 -5.62 6.44
C ALA A 382 -0.89 -5.12 7.48
N THR A 383 -0.38 -4.54 8.56
CA THR A 383 -1.18 -3.69 9.46
C THR A 383 -1.01 -2.24 9.04
N LEU A 384 -2.09 -1.59 8.61
CA LEU A 384 -2.12 -0.14 8.41
C LEU A 384 -2.63 0.54 9.68
N SER A 385 -1.72 1.21 10.38
CA SER A 385 -2.03 2.03 11.56
C SER A 385 -2.29 3.46 11.11
N LEU A 386 -3.57 3.84 11.04
CA LEU A 386 -4.01 5.16 10.58
C LEU A 386 -3.94 6.15 11.75
N ASP A 387 -2.77 6.75 11.96
CA ASP A 387 -2.54 7.83 12.93
C ASP A 387 -2.80 9.22 12.32
N SER A 388 -3.79 9.29 11.45
CA SER A 388 -4.23 10.50 10.76
C SER A 388 -5.61 10.29 10.14
N ASN A 389 -6.27 11.39 9.77
CA ASN A 389 -7.51 11.31 9.03
C ASN A 389 -7.32 10.64 7.66
N THR A 390 -8.28 9.79 7.30
CA THR A 390 -8.32 9.07 6.03
C THR A 390 -9.54 9.49 5.23
N THR A 391 -9.34 9.84 3.97
CA THR A 391 -10.41 10.04 2.99
C THR A 391 -10.40 8.91 1.98
N TRP A 392 -11.51 8.18 1.86
CA TRP A 392 -11.68 7.15 0.84
C TRP A 392 -12.84 7.53 -0.10
N SER A 393 -12.49 7.89 -1.33
CA SER A 393 -13.41 8.50 -2.29
C SER A 393 -13.72 7.64 -3.52
N ASN A 394 -12.85 6.68 -3.86
CA ASN A 394 -13.05 5.83 -5.03
C ASN A 394 -12.22 4.54 -4.96
N GLY A 395 -12.58 3.57 -5.81
CA GLY A 395 -11.91 2.28 -5.94
C GLY A 395 -12.31 1.30 -4.83
N VAL A 396 -12.21 0.02 -5.13
CA VAL A 396 -12.34 -1.05 -4.13
C VAL A 396 -11.07 -1.10 -3.30
N TRP A 397 -11.22 -1.17 -1.98
CA TRP A 397 -10.12 -1.47 -1.06
C TRP A 397 -10.27 -2.92 -0.63
N ARG A 398 -9.27 -3.74 -0.91
CA ARG A 398 -9.29 -5.18 -0.70
C ARG A 398 -8.32 -5.58 0.39
N LEU A 399 -8.80 -6.28 1.41
CA LEU A 399 -7.97 -6.92 2.43
C LEU A 399 -7.76 -8.40 2.09
N GLN A 400 -6.51 -8.84 2.19
CA GLN A 400 -6.10 -10.22 1.93
C GLN A 400 -5.09 -10.68 2.98
N ASP A 401 -4.94 -11.99 3.11
CA ASP A 401 -3.90 -12.67 3.86
C ASP A 401 -3.77 -12.21 5.33
N GLY A 402 -4.88 -11.85 5.96
CA GLY A 402 -4.92 -11.40 7.35
C GLY A 402 -4.55 -9.93 7.55
N ALA A 403 -4.66 -9.10 6.51
CA ALA A 403 -4.44 -7.66 6.60
C ALA A 403 -5.34 -7.00 7.66
N VAL A 404 -4.78 -6.02 8.40
CA VAL A 404 -5.46 -5.31 9.49
C VAL A 404 -5.45 -3.81 9.24
N ILE A 405 -6.59 -3.15 9.42
CA ILE A 405 -6.67 -1.68 9.48
C ILE A 405 -6.96 -1.28 10.94
N ASP A 406 -6.10 -0.45 11.52
CA ASP A 406 -6.32 0.17 12.82
C ASP A 406 -6.60 1.67 12.60
N ASN A 407 -7.88 2.07 12.66
CA ASN A 407 -8.26 3.48 12.68
C ASN A 407 -8.06 4.03 14.10
N LEU A 408 -6.95 4.71 14.35
CA LEU A 408 -6.56 5.09 15.71
C LEU A 408 -7.51 6.13 16.31
N ALA A 409 -7.49 6.23 17.63
CA ALA A 409 -8.35 7.14 18.38
C ALA A 409 -8.16 8.59 17.91
N THR A 410 -9.22 9.39 17.98
CA THR A 410 -9.29 10.80 17.54
C THR A 410 -9.21 11.06 16.03
N HIS A 411 -8.93 10.03 15.21
CA HIS A 411 -8.89 10.15 13.76
C HIS A 411 -10.18 9.65 13.10
N THR A 412 -10.47 10.24 11.94
CA THR A 412 -11.66 9.93 11.14
C THR A 412 -11.28 9.14 9.89
N PHE A 413 -11.99 8.05 9.64
CA PHE A 413 -12.04 7.33 8.38
C PHE A 413 -13.32 7.74 7.62
N ASP A 414 -13.17 8.62 6.64
CA ASP A 414 -14.27 9.24 5.89
C ASP A 414 -14.51 8.54 4.54
N ILE A 415 -15.70 7.97 4.37
CA ILE A 415 -16.16 7.28 3.16
C ILE A 415 -17.00 8.27 2.33
N GLN A 416 -16.51 8.64 1.15
CA GLN A 416 -17.11 9.70 0.32
C GLN A 416 -17.89 9.20 -0.90
N GLY A 417 -18.17 7.90 -0.97
CA GLY A 417 -18.94 7.28 -2.06
C GLY A 417 -19.60 5.98 -1.64
N ASN A 418 -20.14 5.25 -2.62
CA ASN A 418 -20.69 3.91 -2.43
C ASN A 418 -19.56 2.90 -2.68
N LEU A 419 -18.84 2.55 -1.62
CA LEU A 419 -17.54 1.88 -1.73
C LEU A 419 -17.54 0.54 -1.00
N ARG A 420 -16.63 -0.36 -1.40
CA ARG A 420 -16.55 -1.72 -0.84
C ARG A 420 -15.17 -1.98 -0.26
N LEU A 421 -15.14 -2.28 1.04
CA LEU A 421 -13.98 -2.80 1.75
C LEU A 421 -14.10 -4.32 1.66
N ASP A 422 -13.43 -4.86 0.65
CA ASP A 422 -13.60 -6.21 0.11
C ASP A 422 -12.72 -7.22 0.81
N VAL A 423 -13.26 -8.38 1.17
CA VAL A 423 -12.50 -9.55 1.61
C VAL A 423 -12.83 -10.71 0.69
N PRO A 424 -11.94 -11.05 -0.27
CA PRO A 424 -12.21 -12.10 -1.25
C PRO A 424 -12.49 -13.45 -0.60
N SER A 425 -13.06 -14.37 -1.37
CA SER A 425 -13.32 -15.72 -0.88
C SER A 425 -12.05 -16.41 -0.38
N ALA A 426 -12.17 -17.10 0.75
CA ALA A 426 -11.07 -17.75 1.47
C ALA A 426 -9.96 -16.80 1.99
N GLN A 427 -10.17 -15.48 1.96
CA GLN A 427 -9.29 -14.50 2.58
C GLN A 427 -9.81 -14.09 3.96
N THR A 428 -8.93 -13.43 4.73
CA THR A 428 -9.26 -12.83 6.03
C THR A 428 -8.76 -11.40 6.07
N GLY A 429 -9.46 -10.55 6.81
CA GLY A 429 -9.08 -9.17 7.08
C GLY A 429 -9.82 -8.67 8.30
N GLU A 430 -9.23 -7.70 8.98
CA GLU A 430 -9.77 -7.10 10.20
C GLU A 430 -9.74 -5.57 10.11
N PHE A 431 -10.78 -4.94 10.65
CA PHE A 431 -10.83 -3.50 10.83
C PHE A 431 -11.14 -3.19 12.30
N ASN A 432 -10.18 -2.58 12.99
CA ASN A 432 -10.33 -2.08 14.34
C ASN A 432 -10.60 -0.57 14.32
N ASN A 433 -11.77 -0.16 14.79
CA ASN A 433 -12.13 1.23 14.92
C ASN A 433 -11.89 1.71 16.36
N PHE A 434 -10.84 2.50 16.58
CA PHE A 434 -10.62 3.22 17.84
C PHE A 434 -11.08 4.69 17.75
N GLY A 435 -11.21 5.22 16.53
CA GLY A 435 -11.64 6.59 16.24
C GLY A 435 -13.08 6.68 15.73
N THR A 436 -13.27 7.41 14.62
CA THR A 436 -14.58 7.58 13.97
C THR A 436 -14.53 7.01 12.56
N ILE A 437 -15.50 6.17 12.19
CA ILE A 437 -15.86 5.94 10.80
C ILE A 437 -17.05 6.82 10.48
N GLN A 438 -17.00 7.51 9.34
CA GLN A 438 -18.15 8.23 8.84
C GLN A 438 -18.36 7.96 7.34
N LYS A 439 -19.62 8.01 6.90
CA LYS A 439 -19.99 8.07 5.49
C LYS A 439 -20.57 9.44 5.22
N SER A 440 -19.80 10.31 4.57
CA SER A 440 -20.18 11.70 4.27
C SER A 440 -20.67 11.90 2.84
N GLY A 441 -20.53 10.88 1.97
CA GLY A 441 -20.93 10.97 0.57
C GLY A 441 -21.43 9.65 -0.03
N GLY A 442 -22.22 9.78 -1.09
CA GLY A 442 -22.84 8.67 -1.81
C GLY A 442 -24.12 8.18 -1.12
N THR A 443 -25.24 8.17 -1.85
CA THR A 443 -26.57 7.85 -1.29
C THR A 443 -26.91 6.37 -1.24
N GLY A 444 -25.99 5.49 -1.67
CA GLY A 444 -26.17 4.04 -1.63
C GLY A 444 -25.33 3.41 -0.53
N ASP A 445 -25.13 2.10 -0.63
CA ASP A 445 -24.44 1.35 0.41
C ASP A 445 -22.92 1.46 0.28
N SER A 446 -22.24 1.53 1.42
CA SER A 446 -20.82 1.25 1.55
C SER A 446 -20.63 -0.01 2.37
N VAL A 447 -20.02 -1.03 1.79
CA VAL A 447 -20.00 -2.40 2.34
C VAL A 447 -18.66 -2.71 3.00
N PHE A 448 -18.72 -3.18 4.24
CA PHE A 448 -17.60 -3.69 5.03
C PHE A 448 -17.71 -5.20 5.17
N GLU A 449 -16.87 -5.94 4.47
CA GLU A 449 -16.74 -7.40 4.62
C GLU A 449 -15.78 -7.92 5.70
N PRO A 450 -14.73 -7.18 6.14
CA PRO A 450 -13.82 -7.70 7.14
C PRO A 450 -14.50 -7.96 8.48
N VAL A 451 -13.81 -8.71 9.34
CA VAL A 451 -14.17 -8.72 10.76
C VAL A 451 -14.03 -7.30 11.28
N PHE A 452 -15.09 -6.77 11.87
CA PHE A 452 -15.16 -5.38 12.30
C PHE A 452 -15.26 -5.30 13.83
N ASP A 453 -14.39 -4.52 14.45
CA ASP A 453 -14.43 -4.26 15.89
C ASP A 453 -14.53 -2.76 16.18
N ASN A 454 -15.71 -2.35 16.65
CA ASN A 454 -16.01 -1.00 17.08
C ASN A 454 -15.70 -0.84 18.57
N LYS A 455 -14.52 -0.31 18.90
CA LYS A 455 -14.02 -0.22 20.28
C LYS A 455 -14.84 0.76 21.11
N GLY A 456 -14.69 0.74 22.43
CA GLY A 456 -15.54 1.50 23.37
C GLY A 456 -15.85 2.98 23.01
N ALA A 457 -14.85 3.85 22.99
CA ALA A 457 -15.08 5.29 22.73
C ALA A 457 -15.27 5.65 21.24
N SER A 458 -15.33 4.65 20.36
CA SER A 458 -15.34 4.83 18.91
C SER A 458 -16.75 5.01 18.36
N VAL A 459 -16.84 5.58 17.15
CA VAL A 459 -18.11 5.93 16.49
C VAL A 459 -18.16 5.37 15.08
N VAL A 460 -19.32 4.87 14.67
CA VAL A 460 -19.72 4.65 13.27
C VAL A 460 -20.90 5.57 12.96
N HIS A 461 -20.73 6.48 12.00
CA HIS A 461 -21.72 7.51 11.65
C HIS A 461 -22.09 7.48 10.16
N SER A 462 -23.33 7.10 9.83
CA SER A 462 -23.85 7.31 8.47
C SER A 462 -24.51 8.69 8.35
N MET A 463 -23.97 9.55 7.47
CA MET A 463 -24.53 10.88 7.15
C MET A 463 -25.04 10.99 5.70
N SER A 464 -24.89 9.92 4.92
CA SER A 464 -25.37 9.83 3.55
C SER A 464 -25.43 8.36 3.14
N GLY A 465 -26.63 7.80 2.94
CA GLY A 465 -26.83 6.41 2.57
C GLY A 465 -26.62 5.41 3.72
N THR A 466 -26.11 4.23 3.39
CA THR A 466 -25.97 3.12 4.34
C THR A 466 -24.51 2.73 4.54
N ILE A 467 -24.09 2.52 5.80
CA ILE A 467 -22.89 1.72 6.11
C ILE A 467 -23.35 0.29 6.38
N GLU A 468 -23.03 -0.64 5.47
CA GLU A 468 -23.42 -2.05 5.55
C GLU A 468 -22.25 -2.90 6.06
N PHE A 469 -22.47 -3.66 7.13
CA PHE A 469 -21.53 -4.69 7.61
C PHE A 469 -21.99 -6.07 7.16
N ALA A 470 -21.14 -6.73 6.36
CA ALA A 470 -21.34 -8.09 5.84
C ALA A 470 -20.44 -9.14 6.54
N GLY A 471 -19.44 -8.69 7.30
CA GLY A 471 -18.56 -9.53 8.13
C GLY A 471 -19.09 -9.78 9.55
N ASP A 472 -18.30 -10.47 10.37
CA ASP A 472 -18.55 -10.58 11.81
C ASP A 472 -18.29 -9.22 12.49
N VAL A 473 -19.15 -8.81 13.42
CA VAL A 473 -19.05 -7.51 14.10
C VAL A 473 -18.97 -7.71 15.60
N THR A 474 -18.03 -7.02 16.25
CA THR A 474 -18.05 -6.78 17.69
C THR A 474 -18.14 -5.29 17.94
N SER A 475 -18.92 -4.88 18.93
CA SER A 475 -19.00 -3.47 19.31
C SER A 475 -19.08 -3.31 20.81
N ALA A 476 -18.31 -2.36 21.31
CA ALA A 476 -18.55 -1.67 22.57
C ALA A 476 -18.75 -0.15 22.36
N GLY A 477 -18.76 0.29 21.10
CA GLY A 477 -18.84 1.69 20.69
C GLY A 477 -20.22 2.16 20.24
N ARG A 478 -20.26 3.32 19.59
CA ARG A 478 -21.51 3.97 19.18
C ARG A 478 -21.81 3.74 17.70
N PHE A 479 -23.05 3.36 17.40
CA PHE A 479 -23.64 3.44 16.07
C PHE A 479 -24.59 4.63 15.99
N THR A 480 -24.50 5.42 14.92
CA THR A 480 -25.38 6.55 14.68
C THR A 480 -25.64 6.78 13.19
N ALA A 481 -26.85 7.23 12.87
CA ALA A 481 -27.23 7.60 11.51
C ALA A 481 -28.08 8.87 11.52
N ASP A 482 -27.97 9.68 10.46
CA ASP A 482 -28.80 10.86 10.25
C ASP A 482 -30.15 10.48 9.62
N VAL A 483 -31.08 11.44 9.54
CA VAL A 483 -32.42 11.20 9.01
C VAL A 483 -32.39 10.66 7.57
N GLY A 484 -33.00 9.50 7.37
CA GLY A 484 -33.04 8.83 6.07
C GLY A 484 -31.83 7.93 5.78
N ASP A 485 -30.81 7.95 6.63
CA ASP A 485 -29.62 7.11 6.54
C ASP A 485 -29.70 5.90 7.47
N ALA A 486 -28.77 4.95 7.29
CA ALA A 486 -28.74 3.74 8.09
C ALA A 486 -27.32 3.22 8.37
N VAL A 487 -27.21 2.51 9.50
CA VAL A 487 -26.18 1.48 9.68
C VAL A 487 -26.89 0.14 9.54
N GLU A 488 -26.44 -0.69 8.62
CA GLU A 488 -27.05 -1.99 8.33
C GLU A 488 -26.11 -3.13 8.67
N ILE A 489 -26.68 -4.15 9.30
CA ILE A 489 -26.08 -5.46 9.44
C ILE A 489 -26.74 -6.42 8.43
N ASN A 490 -25.93 -6.91 7.49
CA ASN A 490 -26.36 -7.86 6.47
C ASN A 490 -25.41 -9.06 6.40
N ALA A 491 -25.15 -9.67 7.56
CA ALA A 491 -24.06 -10.62 7.73
C ALA A 491 -24.57 -12.07 7.79
N ALA A 492 -24.82 -12.67 6.62
CA ALA A 492 -25.40 -14.00 6.50
C ALA A 492 -24.58 -15.10 7.20
N GLY A 493 -25.14 -15.75 8.22
CA GLY A 493 -24.44 -16.80 8.98
C GLY A 493 -23.28 -16.28 9.84
N LYS A 494 -23.22 -14.96 10.03
CA LYS A 494 -22.24 -14.26 10.86
C LYS A 494 -22.86 -13.79 12.16
N MET A 495 -21.99 -13.43 13.10
CA MET A 495 -22.36 -13.00 14.44
C MET A 495 -22.09 -11.51 14.64
N ILE A 496 -23.03 -10.82 15.27
CA ILE A 496 -22.90 -9.46 15.77
C ILE A 496 -22.97 -9.53 17.29
N ASN A 497 -21.85 -9.28 17.94
CA ASN A 497 -21.77 -9.23 19.39
C ASN A 497 -21.80 -7.77 19.83
N LEU A 498 -22.87 -7.38 20.51
CA LEU A 498 -22.94 -6.09 21.17
C LEU A 498 -22.55 -6.25 22.64
N ASP A 499 -21.32 -5.86 22.93
CA ASP A 499 -20.77 -5.86 24.28
C ASP A 499 -21.32 -4.70 25.10
N ALA A 500 -21.13 -4.80 26.42
CA ALA A 500 -21.44 -3.73 27.35
C ALA A 500 -20.74 -2.43 26.93
N GLY A 501 -21.53 -1.35 26.78
CA GLY A 501 -21.04 -0.05 26.32
C GLY A 501 -21.53 0.32 24.92
N THR A 502 -22.04 -0.64 24.13
CA THR A 502 -22.63 -0.30 22.84
C THR A 502 -23.80 0.66 23.01
N THR A 503 -23.81 1.73 22.21
CA THR A 503 -24.92 2.68 22.12
C THR A 503 -25.40 2.82 20.68
N VAL A 504 -26.71 3.01 20.51
CA VAL A 504 -27.34 3.22 19.20
C VAL A 504 -28.19 4.47 19.30
N THR A 505 -27.89 5.47 18.50
CA THR A 505 -28.45 6.84 18.62
C THR A 505 -28.66 7.47 17.24
N GLY A 506 -29.22 8.68 17.19
CA GLY A 506 -29.40 9.42 15.94
C GLY A 506 -30.81 9.29 15.39
N ASP A 507 -31.11 10.09 14.37
CA ASP A 507 -32.44 10.19 13.77
C ASP A 507 -32.67 9.17 12.63
N GLY A 508 -31.59 8.48 12.22
CA GLY A 508 -31.63 7.36 11.28
C GLY A 508 -31.84 6.01 11.98
N ALA A 509 -31.58 4.92 11.26
CA ALA A 509 -31.86 3.58 11.79
C ALA A 509 -30.63 2.67 11.88
N LEU A 510 -30.68 1.77 12.86
CA LEU A 510 -29.95 0.51 12.84
C LEU A 510 -30.83 -0.57 12.21
N VAL A 511 -30.31 -1.26 11.20
CA VAL A 511 -31.06 -2.28 10.45
C VAL A 511 -30.40 -3.64 10.63
N LEU A 512 -31.18 -4.67 10.95
CA LEU A 512 -30.76 -6.07 10.89
C LEU A 512 -31.52 -6.80 9.78
N THR A 513 -30.80 -7.16 8.72
CA THR A 513 -31.34 -7.86 7.55
C THR A 513 -30.98 -9.34 7.56
N ARG A 514 -29.75 -9.69 7.96
CA ARG A 514 -29.26 -11.08 8.07
C ARG A 514 -28.25 -11.21 9.21
N GLY A 515 -28.09 -12.43 9.71
CA GLY A 515 -27.13 -12.75 10.77
C GLY A 515 -27.77 -12.98 12.12
N LEU A 516 -26.91 -13.22 13.13
CA LEU A 516 -27.30 -13.36 14.53
C LEU A 516 -26.83 -12.13 15.32
N PHE A 517 -27.77 -11.41 15.90
CA PHE A 517 -27.55 -10.22 16.70
C PHE A 517 -27.65 -10.58 18.18
N ASN A 518 -26.51 -10.67 18.86
CA ASN A 518 -26.40 -11.18 20.22
C ASN A 518 -26.32 -10.03 21.24
N VAL A 519 -27.28 -10.00 22.17
CA VAL A 519 -27.36 -9.01 23.26
C VAL A 519 -27.09 -9.72 24.57
N ILE A 520 -25.83 -9.68 25.00
CA ILE A 520 -25.33 -10.40 26.19
C ILE A 520 -25.33 -9.55 27.47
N ALA A 521 -25.52 -8.24 27.34
CA ALA A 521 -25.67 -7.30 28.44
C ALA A 521 -26.88 -6.38 28.16
N PRO A 522 -27.49 -5.77 29.19
CA PRO A 522 -28.62 -4.87 28.96
C PRO A 522 -28.22 -3.69 28.05
N LEU A 523 -28.98 -3.45 26.99
CA LEU A 523 -28.75 -2.38 26.02
C LEU A 523 -30.02 -1.56 25.79
N ALA A 524 -29.84 -0.30 25.42
CA ALA A 524 -30.90 0.59 24.98
C ALA A 524 -30.56 1.22 23.63
N PHE A 525 -31.49 1.17 22.68
CA PHE A 525 -31.36 1.83 21.39
C PHE A 525 -32.26 3.06 21.36
N ASP A 526 -31.64 4.23 21.28
CA ASP A 526 -32.33 5.51 21.18
C ASP A 526 -32.68 5.89 19.74
N ALA A 527 -32.05 5.24 18.76
CA ALA A 527 -32.41 5.35 17.35
C ALA A 527 -33.48 4.32 16.95
N ASP A 528 -34.01 4.49 15.73
CA ASP A 528 -34.89 3.50 15.11
C ASP A 528 -34.17 2.15 14.96
N PHE A 529 -34.89 1.07 15.25
CA PHE A 529 -34.43 -0.29 14.99
C PHE A 529 -35.34 -0.99 13.99
N ARG A 530 -34.76 -1.48 12.90
CA ARG A 530 -35.49 -2.22 11.86
C ARG A 530 -35.02 -3.66 11.83
N LEU A 531 -35.90 -4.57 12.23
CA LEU A 531 -35.68 -6.01 12.11
C LEU A 531 -36.35 -6.49 10.83
N THR A 532 -35.55 -6.64 9.76
CA THR A 532 -36.04 -7.01 8.43
C THR A 532 -35.76 -8.45 8.05
N GLY A 533 -34.94 -9.12 8.84
CA GLY A 533 -34.63 -10.54 8.76
C GLY A 533 -33.66 -10.94 9.88
N GLY A 534 -32.94 -12.05 9.69
CA GLY A 534 -31.98 -12.52 10.70
C GLY A 534 -32.63 -12.92 12.03
N GLN A 535 -31.80 -12.96 13.07
CA GLN A 535 -32.18 -13.37 14.43
C GLN A 535 -31.61 -12.41 15.45
N VAL A 536 -32.44 -11.94 16.39
CA VAL A 536 -32.00 -11.25 17.61
C VAL A 536 -32.00 -12.26 18.75
N ASP A 537 -30.87 -12.44 19.41
CA ASP A 537 -30.74 -13.22 20.65
C ASP A 537 -30.61 -12.26 21.84
N ALA A 538 -31.75 -11.92 22.42
CA ALA A 538 -31.87 -11.06 23.58
C ALA A 538 -31.62 -11.86 24.87
N GLN A 539 -30.39 -12.33 25.08
CA GLN A 539 -30.02 -13.04 26.32
C GLN A 539 -30.13 -12.12 27.54
N ALA A 540 -29.79 -10.84 27.36
CA ALA A 540 -30.10 -9.75 28.26
C ALA A 540 -31.15 -8.82 27.64
N ALA A 541 -31.77 -7.99 28.49
CA ALA A 541 -32.85 -7.10 28.07
C ALA A 541 -32.40 -6.08 27.02
N LEU A 542 -33.16 -5.98 25.92
CA LEU A 542 -32.99 -4.96 24.90
C LEU A 542 -34.15 -3.96 24.96
N THR A 543 -33.86 -2.69 25.25
CA THR A 543 -34.87 -1.62 25.24
C THR A 543 -34.77 -0.83 23.94
N LEU A 544 -35.88 -0.65 23.23
CA LEU A 544 -35.97 0.12 22.00
C LEU A 544 -36.73 1.41 22.30
N ASN A 545 -36.00 2.50 22.49
CA ASN A 545 -36.53 3.84 22.75
C ASN A 545 -36.89 4.58 21.45
N GLY A 546 -36.25 4.24 20.32
CA GLY A 546 -36.67 4.65 18.99
C GLY A 546 -37.74 3.72 18.39
N LEU A 547 -38.22 4.03 17.18
CA LEU A 547 -39.27 3.25 16.52
C LEU A 547 -38.76 1.83 16.23
N PHE A 548 -39.51 0.83 16.67
CA PHE A 548 -39.26 -0.57 16.31
C PHE A 548 -40.08 -0.98 15.09
N THR A 549 -39.44 -1.18 13.95
CA THR A 549 -40.10 -1.74 12.75
C THR A 549 -39.71 -3.19 12.58
N TRP A 550 -40.68 -4.10 12.66
CA TRP A 550 -40.45 -5.54 12.48
C TRP A 550 -41.11 -6.04 11.21
N THR A 551 -40.32 -6.30 10.16
CA THR A 551 -40.82 -6.76 8.87
C THR A 551 -40.64 -8.25 8.65
N ALA A 552 -39.56 -8.86 9.15
CA ALA A 552 -39.40 -10.31 9.25
C ALA A 552 -38.30 -10.66 10.28
N GLY A 553 -38.04 -11.94 10.49
CA GLY A 553 -36.94 -12.42 11.35
C GLY A 553 -37.42 -12.99 12.68
N THR A 554 -36.46 -13.43 13.49
CA THR A 554 -36.72 -14.14 14.75
C THR A 554 -36.15 -13.39 15.94
N VAL A 555 -36.90 -13.32 17.03
CA VAL A 555 -36.42 -12.86 18.34
C VAL A 555 -36.42 -14.04 19.30
N ILE A 556 -35.27 -14.31 19.91
CA ILE A 556 -35.05 -15.33 20.94
C ILE A 556 -34.42 -14.71 22.19
N GLY A 557 -34.17 -15.53 23.20
CA GLY A 557 -33.40 -15.15 24.39
C GLY A 557 -34.28 -14.69 25.54
N ALA A 558 -33.88 -15.08 26.76
CA ALA A 558 -34.69 -14.91 27.97
C ALA A 558 -34.75 -13.48 28.52
N GLY A 559 -33.88 -12.58 28.04
CA GLY A 559 -33.85 -11.17 28.43
C GLY A 559 -34.97 -10.35 27.80
N GLY A 560 -35.44 -10.73 26.61
CA GLY A 560 -36.58 -10.11 25.94
C GLY A 560 -36.32 -8.72 25.36
N ILE A 561 -37.34 -8.21 24.67
CA ILE A 561 -37.35 -6.87 24.07
C ILE A 561 -38.42 -6.01 24.75
N VAL A 562 -38.09 -4.77 25.09
CA VAL A 562 -39.03 -3.73 25.53
C VAL A 562 -39.11 -2.65 24.46
N ALA A 563 -40.20 -2.59 23.71
CA ALA A 563 -40.42 -1.58 22.69
C ALA A 563 -41.16 -0.38 23.29
N SER A 564 -40.45 0.74 23.48
CA SER A 564 -40.94 1.95 24.14
C SER A 564 -41.14 3.13 23.17
N GLY A 565 -40.49 3.11 22.00
CA GLY A 565 -40.50 4.20 21.01
C GLY A 565 -41.58 4.15 19.94
N GLY A 566 -42.53 3.23 20.04
CA GLY A 566 -43.47 2.88 18.97
C GLY A 566 -43.09 1.54 18.34
N THR A 567 -44.09 0.77 17.90
CA THR A 567 -43.86 -0.48 17.18
C THR A 567 -44.70 -0.54 15.92
N THR A 568 -44.10 -1.00 14.82
CA THR A 568 -44.83 -1.28 13.57
C THR A 568 -44.49 -2.67 13.06
N LEU A 569 -45.50 -3.52 12.98
CA LEU A 569 -45.43 -4.86 12.38
C LEU A 569 -45.97 -4.78 10.95
N SER A 570 -45.08 -4.80 9.96
CA SER A 570 -45.47 -4.52 8.56
C SER A 570 -44.84 -5.48 7.56
N THR A 571 -45.25 -5.40 6.29
CA THR A 571 -44.93 -6.36 5.21
C THR A 571 -45.45 -7.79 5.46
N THR A 572 -45.41 -8.63 4.43
CA THR A 572 -45.90 -10.02 4.50
C THR A 572 -44.93 -11.01 5.14
N GLY A 573 -43.71 -10.59 5.48
CA GLY A 573 -42.72 -11.43 6.15
C GLY A 573 -43.23 -11.90 7.52
N THR A 574 -42.88 -13.14 7.90
CA THR A 574 -43.23 -13.66 9.23
C THR A 574 -42.32 -13.04 10.29
N LYS A 575 -42.93 -12.52 11.36
CA LYS A 575 -42.25 -12.06 12.58
C LYS A 575 -42.32 -13.19 13.60
N ILE A 576 -41.20 -13.71 14.07
CA ILE A 576 -41.16 -14.90 14.93
C ILE A 576 -40.64 -14.51 16.31
N LEU A 577 -41.41 -14.78 17.35
CA LEU A 577 -40.98 -14.70 18.74
C LEU A 577 -40.84 -16.14 19.26
N ASP A 578 -39.62 -16.59 19.54
CA ASP A 578 -39.33 -17.98 19.92
C ASP A 578 -38.67 -18.05 21.30
N GLY A 579 -39.47 -18.40 22.31
CA GLY A 579 -39.04 -18.49 23.71
C GLY A 579 -38.59 -17.18 24.34
N SER A 580 -38.90 -16.04 23.72
CA SER A 580 -38.58 -14.70 24.22
C SER A 580 -39.85 -13.94 24.60
N THR A 581 -39.67 -12.83 25.33
CA THR A 581 -40.76 -11.90 25.67
C THR A 581 -40.64 -10.64 24.86
N LEU A 582 -41.70 -10.23 24.16
CA LEU A 582 -41.83 -8.88 23.60
C LEU A 582 -42.82 -8.08 24.43
N SER A 583 -42.31 -7.04 25.10
CA SER A 583 -43.10 -6.09 25.84
C SER A 583 -43.38 -4.85 24.98
N LEU A 584 -44.62 -4.68 24.57
CA LEU A 584 -45.12 -3.50 23.87
C LEU A 584 -45.39 -2.40 24.92
N ASP A 585 -44.38 -1.58 25.23
CA ASP A 585 -44.49 -0.38 26.08
C ASP A 585 -44.69 0.90 25.24
N SER A 586 -45.31 0.73 24.08
CA SER A 586 -45.68 1.79 23.15
C SER A 586 -46.92 1.36 22.38
N ASP A 587 -47.57 2.32 21.73
CA ASP A 587 -48.60 1.98 20.74
C ASP A 587 -47.95 1.20 19.59
N THR A 588 -48.68 0.21 19.10
CA THR A 588 -48.23 -0.80 18.15
C THR A 588 -49.22 -0.95 17.00
N ASP A 589 -48.76 -0.68 15.79
CA ASP A 589 -49.53 -0.86 14.56
C ASP A 589 -49.18 -2.21 13.93
N TRP A 590 -50.16 -3.09 13.78
CA TRP A 590 -50.01 -4.34 13.04
C TRP A 590 -50.71 -4.25 11.69
N VAL A 591 -49.90 -3.98 10.68
CA VAL A 591 -50.33 -3.56 9.34
C VAL A 591 -50.26 -4.69 8.32
N ALA A 592 -49.37 -5.67 8.50
CA ALA A 592 -49.29 -6.82 7.62
C ALA A 592 -48.51 -8.00 8.21
N GLY A 593 -48.70 -9.16 7.57
CA GLY A 593 -47.92 -10.37 7.82
C GLY A 593 -48.39 -11.18 9.02
N VAL A 594 -47.80 -12.36 9.16
CA VAL A 594 -48.06 -13.27 10.29
C VAL A 594 -47.10 -12.95 11.42
N TRP A 595 -47.64 -12.80 12.62
CA TRP A 595 -46.86 -12.81 13.84
C TRP A 595 -46.92 -14.22 14.41
N ARG A 596 -45.79 -14.89 14.58
CA ARG A 596 -45.69 -16.25 15.09
C ARG A 596 -45.06 -16.25 16.47
N VAL A 597 -45.66 -16.97 17.41
CA VAL A 597 -45.12 -17.19 18.76
C VAL A 597 -44.86 -18.68 18.96
N THR A 598 -43.66 -19.03 19.40
CA THR A 598 -43.22 -20.40 19.64
C THR A 598 -42.40 -20.50 20.92
N GLY A 599 -42.14 -21.74 21.37
CA GLY A 599 -41.16 -22.00 22.43
C GLY A 599 -41.50 -21.39 23.80
N ASP A 600 -42.78 -21.25 24.14
CA ASP A 600 -43.26 -20.52 25.33
C ASP A 600 -43.03 -19.00 25.27
N GLY A 601 -42.90 -18.42 24.06
CA GLY A 601 -42.80 -16.97 23.88
C GLY A 601 -44.02 -16.21 24.44
N ALA A 602 -43.79 -14.96 24.84
CA ALA A 602 -44.80 -14.13 25.50
C ALA A 602 -44.87 -12.72 24.88
N VAL A 603 -46.09 -12.23 24.67
CA VAL A 603 -46.34 -10.85 24.25
C VAL A 603 -47.04 -10.12 25.39
N ASP A 604 -46.42 -9.05 25.90
CA ASP A 604 -47.02 -8.20 26.93
C ASP A 604 -47.50 -6.91 26.27
N ASN A 605 -48.81 -6.71 26.12
CA ASN A 605 -49.36 -5.40 25.78
C ASN A 605 -49.51 -4.57 27.06
N ARG A 606 -48.62 -3.59 27.29
CA ARG A 606 -48.54 -2.87 28.56
C ARG A 606 -49.76 -1.99 28.80
N ALA A 607 -50.00 -1.66 30.08
CA ALA A 607 -51.11 -0.82 30.48
C ALA A 607 -51.05 0.53 29.75
N THR A 608 -52.21 1.06 29.36
CA THR A 608 -52.37 2.31 28.58
C THR A 608 -51.85 2.28 27.14
N ARG A 609 -51.24 1.18 26.68
CA ARG A 609 -50.77 1.01 25.30
C ARG A 609 -51.81 0.34 24.43
N THR A 610 -51.74 0.61 23.13
CA THR A 610 -52.64 0.05 22.13
C THR A 610 -51.90 -0.88 21.19
N LEU A 611 -52.43 -2.09 20.99
CA LEU A 611 -52.13 -2.92 19.82
C LEU A 611 -53.30 -2.78 18.83
N ASP A 612 -53.05 -2.12 17.71
CA ASP A 612 -54.03 -1.94 16.64
C ASP A 612 -53.79 -2.92 15.49
N ILE A 613 -54.79 -3.77 15.23
CA ILE A 613 -54.80 -4.74 14.15
C ILE A 613 -55.49 -4.10 12.93
N GLN A 614 -54.71 -3.76 11.91
CA GLN A 614 -55.14 -3.02 10.73
C GLN A 614 -55.33 -3.92 9.51
N GLY A 615 -56.01 -5.06 9.71
CA GLY A 615 -56.28 -6.02 8.64
C GLY A 615 -56.60 -7.41 9.19
N ASN A 616 -56.64 -8.40 8.30
CA ASN A 616 -56.99 -9.78 8.67
C ASN A 616 -55.72 -10.61 8.86
N PHE A 617 -55.18 -10.58 10.07
CA PHE A 617 -53.87 -11.17 10.37
C PHE A 617 -53.96 -12.25 11.45
N SER A 618 -52.94 -13.10 11.52
CA SER A 618 -52.88 -14.19 12.49
C SER A 618 -51.68 -14.04 13.41
N LEU A 619 -51.95 -14.14 14.72
CA LEU A 619 -50.98 -14.35 15.78
C LEU A 619 -50.92 -15.86 15.98
N ASP A 620 -50.09 -16.49 15.17
CA ASP A 620 -50.01 -17.93 14.94
C ASP A 620 -49.18 -18.61 16.02
N VAL A 621 -49.68 -19.72 16.56
CA VAL A 621 -48.94 -20.60 17.46
C VAL A 621 -49.00 -22.02 16.89
N PRO A 622 -47.97 -22.43 16.12
CA PRO A 622 -47.95 -23.70 15.41
C PRO A 622 -48.27 -24.92 16.28
N SER A 623 -48.76 -25.98 15.63
CA SER A 623 -49.10 -27.24 16.30
C SER A 623 -47.92 -27.78 17.13
N GLY A 624 -48.20 -28.13 18.38
CA GLY A 624 -47.20 -28.60 19.35
C GLY A 624 -46.43 -27.48 20.07
N GLN A 625 -46.62 -26.22 19.68
CA GLN A 625 -46.03 -25.07 20.35
C GLN A 625 -47.03 -24.41 21.31
N THR A 626 -46.45 -23.61 22.20
CA THR A 626 -47.09 -22.82 23.23
C THR A 626 -46.63 -21.37 23.12
N GLY A 627 -47.50 -20.45 23.52
CA GLY A 627 -47.25 -19.02 23.55
C GLY A 627 -48.34 -18.32 24.35
N SER A 628 -48.00 -17.17 24.91
CA SER A 628 -48.91 -16.37 25.74
C SER A 628 -49.02 -14.93 25.25
N PHE A 629 -50.16 -14.31 25.50
CA PHE A 629 -50.39 -12.90 25.29
C PHE A 629 -51.07 -12.33 26.54
N ASP A 630 -50.35 -11.48 27.26
CA ASP A 630 -50.85 -10.77 28.44
C ASP A 630 -51.30 -9.36 28.04
N ASN A 631 -52.61 -9.12 28.07
CA ASN A 631 -53.18 -7.82 27.73
C ASN A 631 -53.46 -6.97 28.98
N PHE A 632 -52.61 -5.98 29.24
CA PHE A 632 -52.87 -4.93 30.23
C PHE A 632 -53.44 -3.65 29.61
N GLY A 633 -53.23 -3.45 28.30
CA GLY A 633 -53.66 -2.28 27.52
C GLY A 633 -54.90 -2.53 26.68
N THR A 634 -54.96 -1.89 25.51
CA THR A 634 -56.04 -2.08 24.53
C THR A 634 -55.53 -2.93 23.37
N VAL A 635 -56.23 -4.01 23.04
CA VAL A 635 -56.13 -4.67 21.73
C VAL A 635 -57.34 -4.24 20.93
N MET A 636 -57.13 -3.67 19.75
CA MET A 636 -58.22 -3.25 18.88
C MET A 636 -58.01 -3.71 17.45
N LYS A 637 -59.11 -3.81 16.72
CA LYS A 637 -59.12 -4.08 15.28
C LYS A 637 -59.86 -2.94 14.60
N THR A 638 -59.14 -2.14 13.82
CA THR A 638 -59.68 -0.95 13.15
C THR A 638 -59.94 -1.13 11.67
N ASP A 639 -59.32 -2.13 11.05
CA ASP A 639 -59.47 -2.40 9.62
C ASP A 639 -59.50 -3.90 9.31
N GLY A 640 -59.97 -4.23 8.10
CA GLY A 640 -60.16 -5.58 7.61
C GLY A 640 -61.50 -6.18 8.04
N THR A 641 -62.37 -6.46 7.08
CA THR A 641 -63.73 -6.99 7.31
C THR A 641 -63.79 -8.47 7.65
N GLY A 642 -62.65 -9.14 7.83
CA GLY A 642 -62.57 -10.58 8.10
C GLY A 642 -62.00 -10.85 9.50
N ASP A 643 -61.65 -12.10 9.74
CA ASP A 643 -61.18 -12.53 11.05
C ASP A 643 -59.69 -12.21 11.24
N SER A 644 -59.34 -11.74 12.43
CA SER A 644 -57.98 -11.71 12.94
C SER A 644 -57.84 -12.75 14.04
N LEU A 645 -57.00 -13.75 13.80
CA LEU A 645 -56.91 -14.94 14.62
C LEU A 645 -55.79 -14.80 15.66
N LEU A 646 -56.12 -15.01 16.93
CA LEU A 646 -55.17 -15.02 18.03
C LEU A 646 -55.11 -16.44 18.59
N GLU A 647 -54.00 -17.14 18.32
CA GLU A 647 -53.78 -18.53 18.71
C GLU A 647 -52.92 -18.69 19.97
N THR A 648 -52.55 -17.59 20.63
CA THR A 648 -51.88 -17.62 21.93
C THR A 648 -52.85 -17.95 23.07
N THR A 649 -52.33 -18.44 24.19
CA THR A 649 -53.08 -18.36 25.45
C THR A 649 -53.22 -16.88 25.79
N PHE A 650 -54.45 -16.38 25.85
CA PHE A 650 -54.71 -14.95 26.00
C PHE A 650 -55.21 -14.65 27.42
N ASP A 651 -54.57 -13.72 28.11
CA ASP A 651 -55.01 -13.24 29.42
C ASP A 651 -55.33 -11.74 29.36
N ASN A 652 -56.62 -11.42 29.38
CA ASN A 652 -57.12 -10.06 29.44
C ASN A 652 -57.15 -9.58 30.88
N LYS A 653 -56.12 -8.84 31.30
CA LYS A 653 -55.97 -8.37 32.68
C LYS A 653 -57.04 -7.33 33.01
N SER A 654 -57.19 -6.98 34.30
CA SER A 654 -58.25 -6.08 34.76
C SER A 654 -58.28 -4.68 34.12
N SER A 655 -57.13 -4.16 33.65
CA SER A 655 -57.03 -2.92 32.88
C SER A 655 -57.17 -3.11 31.36
N GLY A 656 -57.15 -4.38 30.93
CA GLY A 656 -57.17 -4.78 29.54
C GLY A 656 -58.51 -4.54 28.87
N VAL A 657 -58.47 -4.04 27.64
CA VAL A 657 -59.62 -3.88 26.75
C VAL A 657 -59.35 -4.63 25.45
N VAL A 658 -60.35 -5.35 24.95
CA VAL A 658 -60.38 -5.89 23.59
C VAL A 658 -61.55 -5.25 22.86
N HIS A 659 -61.29 -4.57 21.75
CA HIS A 659 -62.30 -3.82 20.98
C HIS A 659 -62.25 -4.16 19.50
N SER A 660 -63.27 -4.85 18.98
CA SER A 660 -63.46 -4.97 17.53
C SER A 660 -64.28 -3.80 16.98
N MET A 661 -63.69 -3.01 16.08
CA MET A 661 -64.34 -1.91 15.34
C MET A 661 -64.48 -2.21 13.83
N SER A 662 -63.98 -3.37 13.39
CA SER A 662 -64.05 -3.83 12.00
C SER A 662 -63.81 -5.34 11.98
N GLY A 663 -64.78 -6.12 11.51
CA GLY A 663 -64.66 -7.58 11.41
C GLY A 663 -64.60 -8.29 12.76
N THR A 664 -63.83 -9.39 12.83
CA THR A 664 -63.76 -10.25 14.03
C THR A 664 -62.35 -10.27 14.63
N ILE A 665 -62.26 -10.14 15.95
CA ILE A 665 -61.10 -10.62 16.73
C ILE A 665 -61.45 -12.01 17.26
N GLU A 666 -60.81 -13.05 16.75
CA GLU A 666 -61.07 -14.45 17.12
C GLU A 666 -59.95 -15.00 18.01
N PHE A 667 -60.30 -15.58 19.15
CA PHE A 667 -59.39 -16.31 20.03
C PHE A 667 -59.57 -17.81 19.86
N ALA A 668 -58.54 -18.52 19.41
CA ALA A 668 -58.60 -19.97 19.12
C ALA A 668 -58.07 -20.87 20.25
N ARG A 669 -57.53 -20.26 21.32
CA ARG A 669 -56.88 -20.94 22.44
C ARG A 669 -57.48 -20.52 23.78
N SER A 670 -56.89 -21.00 24.89
CA SER A 670 -57.37 -20.69 26.24
C SER A 670 -57.44 -19.18 26.46
N VAL A 671 -58.55 -18.71 27.02
CA VAL A 671 -58.77 -17.29 27.35
C VAL A 671 -59.04 -17.16 28.83
N THR A 672 -58.25 -16.34 29.52
CA THR A 672 -58.55 -15.85 30.87
C THR A 672 -58.88 -14.37 30.77
N SER A 673 -59.83 -13.89 31.56
CA SER A 673 -60.15 -12.47 31.59
C SER A 673 -60.57 -12.01 32.96
N SER A 674 -60.11 -10.82 33.32
CA SER A 674 -60.68 -9.93 34.34
C SER A 674 -60.97 -8.52 33.78
N GLY A 675 -60.76 -8.32 32.46
CA GLY A 675 -60.87 -7.06 31.75
C GLY A 675 -62.16 -6.89 30.93
N ARG A 676 -62.12 -6.03 29.91
CA ARG A 676 -63.29 -5.70 29.08
C ARG A 676 -63.19 -6.25 27.67
N PHE A 677 -64.28 -6.82 27.18
CA PHE A 677 -64.51 -7.11 25.76
C PHE A 677 -65.61 -6.20 25.21
N THR A 678 -65.43 -5.65 24.00
CA THR A 678 -66.43 -4.83 23.34
C THR A 678 -66.37 -4.94 21.82
N ALA A 679 -67.52 -4.80 21.16
CA ALA A 679 -67.61 -4.79 19.70
C ALA A 679 -68.63 -3.74 19.21
N ASP A 680 -68.33 -3.09 18.10
CA ASP A 680 -69.24 -2.16 17.41
C ASP A 680 -70.32 -2.91 16.63
N ASP A 681 -71.36 -2.22 16.16
CA ASP A 681 -72.50 -2.86 15.48
C ASP A 681 -72.07 -3.55 14.18
N GLY A 682 -72.18 -4.88 14.14
CA GLY A 682 -71.78 -5.71 13.01
C GLY A 682 -70.39 -6.34 13.14
N ASP A 683 -69.61 -5.95 14.16
CA ASP A 683 -68.28 -6.50 14.46
C ASP A 683 -68.34 -7.51 15.61
N ARG A 684 -67.28 -8.30 15.81
CA ARG A 684 -67.27 -9.38 16.79
C ARG A 684 -65.98 -9.51 17.56
N VAL A 685 -66.11 -9.92 18.81
CA VAL A 685 -65.05 -10.59 19.57
C VAL A 685 -65.50 -12.03 19.82
N GLU A 686 -64.80 -12.99 19.23
CA GLU A 686 -65.17 -14.40 19.23
C GLU A 686 -64.14 -15.23 20.02
N ILE A 687 -64.62 -16.12 20.89
CA ILE A 687 -63.77 -17.10 21.59
C ILE A 687 -64.13 -18.48 21.08
N ASN A 688 -63.33 -18.98 20.13
CA ASN A 688 -63.47 -20.28 19.49
C ASN A 688 -62.42 -21.26 20.04
N ALA A 689 -62.44 -21.45 21.37
CA ALA A 689 -61.43 -22.19 22.11
C ALA A 689 -61.78 -23.70 22.23
N ALA A 690 -62.07 -24.38 21.13
CA ALA A 690 -62.52 -25.77 21.15
C ALA A 690 -61.46 -26.71 21.77
N GLY A 691 -61.77 -27.26 22.96
CA GLY A 691 -60.85 -28.12 23.71
C GLY A 691 -59.85 -27.36 24.60
N PHE A 692 -60.01 -26.04 24.72
CA PHE A 692 -59.23 -25.15 25.58
C PHE A 692 -60.09 -24.54 26.69
N GLN A 693 -59.45 -23.94 27.70
CA GLN A 693 -60.12 -23.42 28.89
C GLN A 693 -60.52 -21.95 28.70
N ILE A 694 -61.74 -21.60 29.12
CA ILE A 694 -62.24 -20.22 29.13
C ILE A 694 -62.61 -19.85 30.56
N ASP A 695 -61.86 -18.91 31.15
CA ASP A 695 -62.07 -18.41 32.51
C ASP A 695 -62.41 -16.92 32.47
N LEU A 696 -63.66 -16.59 32.79
CA LEU A 696 -64.11 -15.21 32.94
C LEU A 696 -64.19 -14.87 34.43
N ASP A 697 -63.11 -14.32 34.96
CA ASP A 697 -62.96 -13.98 36.36
C ASP A 697 -63.80 -12.76 36.75
N ALA A 698 -63.98 -12.60 38.06
CA ALA A 698 -64.62 -11.42 38.64
C ALA A 698 -63.92 -10.14 38.17
N GLY A 699 -64.68 -9.26 37.52
CA GLY A 699 -64.15 -8.06 36.85
C GLY A 699 -64.34 -8.09 35.33
N THR A 700 -64.54 -9.26 34.74
CA THR A 700 -64.83 -9.35 33.31
C THR A 700 -66.11 -8.62 32.94
N THR A 701 -66.03 -7.77 31.92
CA THR A 701 -67.19 -7.07 31.35
C THR A 701 -67.30 -7.30 29.85
N VAL A 702 -68.52 -7.46 29.36
CA VAL A 702 -68.84 -7.53 27.93
C VAL A 702 -69.82 -6.41 27.62
N THR A 703 -69.48 -5.57 26.64
CA THR A 703 -70.29 -4.40 26.24
C THR A 703 -70.31 -4.28 24.71
N GLY A 704 -71.05 -3.30 24.19
CA GLY A 704 -71.10 -3.05 22.74
C GLY A 704 -72.41 -3.53 22.11
N ALA A 705 -72.55 -3.29 20.80
CA ALA A 705 -73.73 -3.66 20.02
C ALA A 705 -73.54 -4.95 19.22
N GLY A 706 -72.29 -5.34 18.95
CA GLY A 706 -71.89 -6.53 18.19
C GLY A 706 -71.74 -7.82 19.00
#